data_AF-A0A1H8K294-F1
#
_entry.id   AF-A0A1H8K294-F1
#
_cell.length_a   1.000
_cell.length_b   1.000
_cell.length_c   1.000
_cell.angle_alpha   90.00
_cell.angle_beta   90.00
_cell.angle_gamma   90.00
#
_symmetry.space_group_name_H-M   'P 1'
#
loop_
_entity.id
_entity.type
_entity.pdbx_description
1 polymer ?
#
loop_
_entity_poly.entity_id
_entity_poly.type
_entity_poly.pdbx_seq_one_letter_code
_entity_poly.pdbx_strand_id
1 'polypeptide(L)'
;MAGRTKDLVSVETESSLSKVAAKEVSKLVTLTSPWVAYILVFGIGCAFHVILDSDDPDVVAWTMFLMSAAVLVLTAVTFGQSHARSVWGKTHTTLTTLLAGLWVCAATVNGPTTVVTGRLILIGGVTVALTWNIRTVIRMKGLDQPGAITDPLALLFGQGAERAGMPAIEAKTTKASAHKVEGAVQLEAGRQTADDLSRKVPYVESGIGLPPGSITTALDPDDASMAKVTISDPRVMKRPIPWPGPSRPGASVAEPFRLALWQDLDELRYTIVGHHLQMMGMTGAGKGFGGAWNYLAEFISRVDGAVFAGDITKGEQTLGPLRPALHRFETTPAGVKKMLSELQAQVKPRTDYLASKGLAKWKPGCGLTYWLIWLEEFPDIFDCLTDKEQEAFLSMLKAIRSAGGTIVMSLQRSDYTQMPTLARGQLAKMCFGVENSADASFGLSERQQDAGCRPELWTNAQPGMAYLDAPSIEEGRFAMPMRTFAWGIDAHGQFDDERANEAMRAYSAQWPAAAKKVDETTAALSRLAEAPTAPQQQPVDRDLLLQAVELVVTSQYASPAMLQRKLRIGYEEAKRVMNAMQQGGIVGSLREDGRCEVNVPPGGLPLALAMVLGDPDTGSIDAGQNDEEDVEDVASEYLHTDDPDPGVQADIDDEIPDLEEGDPPLTFAAPAQRMTAEERGAALMKRLQELWDGGARDFSSGDLKPLWETTDMSRSWVQKTLRKLAEANVLGGYDDEAQRYLMPERPELS
;
A
#
# COMPACT_ATOMS: atom_id res chain seq x y z
N MET A 1 -27.86 -40.87 28.68
CA MET A 1 -27.31 -39.52 28.96
C MET A 1 -27.65 -38.63 27.78
N ALA A 2 -28.64 -37.76 27.95
CA ALA A 2 -29.11 -36.85 26.90
C ALA A 2 -28.18 -35.62 26.85
N GLY A 3 -27.52 -35.42 25.71
CA GLY A 3 -26.72 -34.23 25.44
C GLY A 3 -27.62 -33.01 25.30
N ARG A 4 -27.37 -31.98 26.11
CA ARG A 4 -27.95 -30.65 25.95
C ARG A 4 -27.35 -30.01 24.69
N THR A 5 -28.11 -30.01 23.61
CA THR A 5 -27.91 -29.08 22.49
C THR A 5 -28.18 -27.67 23.03
N LYS A 6 -27.14 -26.84 23.12
CA LYS A 6 -27.32 -25.40 23.28
C LYS A 6 -27.77 -24.87 21.93
N ASP A 7 -29.04 -24.52 21.81
CA ASP A 7 -29.54 -23.76 20.67
C ASP A 7 -28.71 -22.48 20.52
N LEU A 8 -28.07 -22.35 19.35
CA LEU A 8 -27.46 -21.12 18.89
C LEU A 8 -28.58 -20.10 18.72
N VAL A 9 -28.59 -19.08 19.59
CA VAL A 9 -29.43 -17.91 19.41
C VAL A 9 -29.02 -17.26 18.09
N SER A 10 -29.94 -17.26 17.12
CA SER A 10 -29.82 -16.51 15.88
C SER A 10 -29.63 -15.03 16.22
N VAL A 11 -28.45 -14.49 15.91
CA VAL A 11 -28.19 -13.04 15.99
C VAL A 11 -28.92 -12.39 14.83
N GLU A 12 -30.17 -12.01 15.05
CA GLU A 12 -30.86 -11.06 14.19
C GLU A 12 -30.04 -9.76 14.18
N THR A 13 -29.74 -9.29 12.97
CA THR A 13 -28.97 -8.09 12.71
C THR A 13 -29.85 -6.87 12.99
N GLU A 14 -30.04 -6.54 14.27
CA GLU A 14 -30.68 -5.30 14.67
C GLU A 14 -29.76 -4.12 14.30
N SER A 15 -30.19 -3.39 13.26
CA SER A 15 -29.61 -2.13 12.79
C SER A 15 -29.37 -1.16 13.95
N SER A 16 -28.22 -0.49 13.96
CA SER A 16 -27.87 0.60 14.89
C SER A 16 -28.99 1.66 15.03
N LEU A 17 -29.80 1.83 13.99
CA LEU A 17 -30.93 2.76 13.95
C LEU A 17 -32.10 2.32 14.84
N SER A 18 -32.34 1.02 15.05
CA SER A 18 -33.38 0.55 15.97
C SER A 18 -33.01 0.87 17.43
N LYS A 19 -31.71 0.78 17.77
CA LYS A 19 -31.19 1.17 19.09
C LYS A 19 -31.26 2.68 19.32
N VAL A 20 -31.03 3.49 18.28
CA VAL A 20 -31.20 4.95 18.35
C VAL A 20 -32.67 5.33 18.47
N ALA A 21 -33.57 4.71 17.70
CA ALA A 21 -35.01 4.92 17.81
C ALA A 21 -35.54 4.50 19.19
N ALA A 22 -35.10 3.35 19.72
CA ALA A 22 -35.43 2.91 21.07
C ALA A 22 -34.91 3.89 22.15
N LYS A 23 -33.73 4.49 21.94
CA LYS A 23 -33.16 5.51 22.84
C LYS A 23 -33.96 6.82 22.81
N GLU A 24 -34.41 7.27 21.64
CA GLU A 24 -35.27 8.45 21.53
C GLU A 24 -36.67 8.22 22.10
N VAL A 25 -37.26 7.03 21.88
CA VAL A 25 -38.53 6.64 22.52
C VAL A 25 -38.38 6.58 24.04
N SER A 26 -37.28 6.01 24.56
CA SER A 26 -37.00 5.97 26.00
C SER A 26 -36.88 7.37 26.62
N LYS A 27 -36.23 8.32 25.93
CA LYS A 27 -36.16 9.73 26.36
C LYS A 27 -37.55 10.37 26.41
N LEU A 28 -38.36 10.14 25.38
CA LEU A 28 -39.72 10.70 25.28
C LEU A 28 -40.62 10.15 26.41
N VAL A 29 -40.54 8.85 26.69
CA VAL A 29 -41.25 8.23 27.82
C VAL A 29 -40.81 8.83 29.15
N THR A 30 -39.51 9.01 29.36
CA THR A 30 -38.98 9.56 30.63
C THR A 30 -39.42 11.01 30.86
N LEU A 31 -39.49 11.84 29.81
CA LEU A 31 -39.91 13.24 29.90
C LEU A 31 -41.43 13.43 29.97
N THR A 32 -42.21 12.41 29.62
CA THR A 32 -43.69 12.45 29.67
C THR A 32 -44.24 11.85 30.96
N SER A 33 -43.50 10.95 31.63
CA SER A 33 -43.90 10.34 32.92
C SER A 33 -44.38 11.35 33.99
N PRO A 34 -43.73 12.52 34.21
CA PRO A 34 -44.20 13.49 35.20
C PRO A 34 -45.58 14.08 34.89
N TRP A 35 -45.90 14.23 33.60
CA TRP A 35 -47.17 14.77 33.12
C TRP A 35 -48.30 13.74 33.23
N VAL A 36 -47.98 12.47 32.97
CA VAL A 36 -48.92 11.36 33.20
C VAL A 36 -49.24 11.24 34.70
N ALA A 37 -48.23 11.31 35.57
CA ALA A 37 -48.42 11.31 37.01
C ALA A 37 -49.28 12.49 37.49
N TYR A 38 -49.08 13.68 36.92
CA TYR A 38 -49.90 14.86 37.18
C TYR A 38 -51.39 14.64 36.83
N ILE A 39 -51.69 14.09 35.65
CA ILE A 39 -53.06 13.78 35.23
C ILE A 39 -53.69 12.73 36.16
N LEU A 40 -52.93 11.71 36.58
CA LEU A 40 -53.39 10.69 37.50
C LEU A 40 -53.75 11.27 38.88
N VAL A 41 -52.92 12.17 39.42
CA VAL A 41 -53.20 12.84 40.70
C VAL A 41 -54.49 13.66 40.62
N PHE A 42 -54.70 14.40 39.52
CA PHE A 42 -55.95 15.12 39.29
C PHE A 42 -57.16 14.18 39.23
N GLY A 43 -57.03 13.06 38.52
CA GLY A 43 -58.06 12.03 38.43
C GLY A 43 -58.40 11.40 39.79
N ILE A 44 -57.39 11.13 40.63
CA ILE A 44 -57.57 10.63 41.99
C ILE A 44 -58.32 11.65 42.85
N GLY A 45 -57.95 12.94 42.77
CA GLY A 45 -58.67 14.02 43.48
C GLY A 45 -60.15 14.10 43.06
N CYS A 46 -60.45 13.94 41.77
CA CYS A 46 -61.84 13.89 41.28
C CYS A 46 -62.59 12.67 41.82
N ALA A 47 -61.99 11.49 41.75
CA ALA A 47 -62.61 10.26 42.23
C ALA A 47 -62.87 10.32 43.74
N PHE A 48 -61.91 10.83 44.51
CA PHE A 48 -62.04 10.93 45.96
C PHE A 48 -63.08 11.96 46.36
N HIS A 49 -63.17 13.10 45.68
CA HIS A 49 -64.27 14.03 45.89
C HIS A 49 -65.62 13.35 45.64
N VAL A 50 -65.80 12.64 44.53
CA VAL A 50 -67.08 11.95 44.26
C VAL A 50 -67.43 10.86 45.29
N ILE A 51 -66.43 10.16 45.82
CA ILE A 51 -66.64 9.00 46.71
C ILE A 51 -66.74 9.39 48.19
N LEU A 52 -65.99 10.41 48.61
CA LEU A 52 -65.76 10.74 50.03
C LEU A 52 -66.32 12.10 50.43
N ASP A 53 -66.90 12.86 49.50
CA ASP A 53 -67.56 14.13 49.82
C ASP A 53 -68.79 13.93 50.70
N SER A 54 -68.99 14.84 51.65
CA SER A 54 -70.07 14.79 52.64
C SER A 54 -70.36 16.18 53.17
N ASP A 55 -71.64 16.50 53.36
CA ASP A 55 -72.08 17.75 53.98
C ASP A 55 -72.01 17.71 55.52
N ASP A 56 -71.73 16.53 56.12
CA ASP A 56 -71.63 16.37 57.57
C ASP A 56 -70.24 16.80 58.08
N PRO A 57 -70.16 17.86 58.91
CA PRO A 57 -68.88 18.36 59.42
C PRO A 57 -68.03 17.30 60.15
N ASP A 58 -68.67 16.36 60.86
CA ASP A 58 -67.96 15.31 61.60
C ASP A 58 -67.36 14.28 60.64
N VAL A 59 -68.09 13.92 59.58
CA VAL A 59 -67.60 13.00 58.53
C VAL A 59 -66.46 13.63 57.73
N VAL A 60 -66.56 14.92 57.41
CA VAL A 60 -65.48 15.68 56.75
C VAL A 60 -64.23 15.74 57.62
N ALA A 61 -64.38 16.02 58.92
CA ALA A 61 -63.26 16.09 59.85
C ALA A 61 -62.51 14.75 59.96
N TRP A 62 -63.23 13.64 60.12
CA TRP A 62 -62.63 12.31 60.19
C TRP A 62 -62.00 11.87 58.87
N THR A 63 -62.65 12.16 57.73
CA THR A 63 -62.12 11.87 56.40
C THR A 63 -60.80 12.62 56.16
N MET A 64 -60.75 13.91 56.51
CA MET A 64 -59.54 14.72 56.39
C MET A 64 -58.42 14.24 57.32
N PHE A 65 -58.76 13.83 58.54
CA PHE A 65 -57.80 13.26 59.48
C PHE A 65 -57.16 11.98 58.91
N LEU A 66 -57.98 11.03 58.45
CA LEU A 66 -57.50 9.76 57.90
C LEU A 66 -56.65 9.96 56.64
N MET A 67 -57.09 10.83 55.73
CA MET A 67 -56.33 11.14 54.51
C MET A 67 -55.00 11.82 54.83
N SER A 68 -54.99 12.79 55.73
CA SER A 68 -53.75 13.48 56.15
C SER A 68 -52.77 12.50 56.80
N ALA A 69 -53.26 11.59 57.64
CA ALA A 69 -52.45 10.53 58.24
C ALA A 69 -51.86 9.59 57.16
N ALA A 70 -52.65 9.18 56.17
CA ALA A 70 -52.19 8.37 55.05
C ALA A 70 -51.12 9.07 54.20
N VAL A 71 -51.29 10.38 53.93
CA VAL A 71 -50.29 11.20 53.22
C VAL A 71 -48.98 11.28 54.00
N LEU A 72 -49.04 11.45 55.32
CA LEU A 72 -47.83 11.48 56.15
C LEU A 72 -47.10 10.14 56.14
N VAL A 73 -47.84 9.02 56.25
CA VAL A 73 -47.26 7.67 56.14
C VAL A 73 -46.61 7.46 54.78
N LEU A 74 -47.31 7.81 53.68
CA LEU A 74 -46.78 7.69 52.32
C LEU A 74 -45.53 8.54 52.11
N THR A 75 -45.52 9.76 52.67
CA THR A 75 -44.37 10.68 52.61
C THR A 75 -43.17 10.09 53.37
N ALA A 76 -43.39 9.52 54.57
CA ALA A 76 -42.35 8.86 55.36
C ALA A 76 -41.78 7.62 54.66
N VAL A 77 -42.64 6.78 54.06
CA VAL A 77 -42.21 5.62 53.27
C VAL A 77 -41.41 6.06 52.04
N THR A 78 -41.86 7.11 51.34
CA THR A 78 -41.13 7.68 50.18
C THR A 78 -39.74 8.17 50.59
N PHE A 79 -39.63 8.84 51.74
CA PHE A 79 -38.33 9.28 52.28
C PHE A 79 -37.42 8.09 52.62
N GLY A 80 -37.95 7.05 53.26
CA GLY A 80 -37.19 5.85 53.65
C GLY A 80 -36.76 4.97 52.47
N GLN A 81 -37.57 4.86 51.42
CA GLN A 81 -37.28 4.02 50.25
C GLN A 81 -36.58 4.73 49.10
N SER A 82 -36.43 6.06 49.14
CA SER A 82 -35.77 6.79 48.05
C SER A 82 -34.28 6.44 47.95
N HIS A 83 -33.93 5.62 46.96
CA HIS A 83 -32.54 5.22 46.62
C HIS A 83 -31.74 6.33 45.91
N ALA A 84 -32.20 7.59 45.95
CA ALA A 84 -31.48 8.70 45.32
C ALA A 84 -30.16 8.97 46.05
N ARG A 85 -29.04 8.95 45.31
CA ARG A 85 -27.67 9.16 45.84
C ARG A 85 -27.42 10.55 46.43
N SER A 86 -28.23 11.57 46.10
CA SER A 86 -28.03 12.96 46.57
C SER A 86 -29.13 13.43 47.53
N VAL A 87 -28.75 14.26 48.50
CA VAL A 87 -29.67 14.87 49.50
C VAL A 87 -30.80 15.63 48.80
N TRP A 88 -30.46 16.45 47.79
CA TRP A 88 -31.43 17.16 46.95
C TRP A 88 -32.43 16.20 46.28
N GLY A 89 -31.94 15.03 45.86
CA GLY A 89 -32.75 14.07 45.16
C GLY A 89 -33.78 13.36 46.03
N LYS A 90 -33.45 13.14 47.32
CA LYS A 90 -34.39 12.61 48.32
C LYS A 90 -35.41 13.66 48.72
N THR A 91 -34.95 14.88 49.02
CA THR A 91 -35.83 15.99 49.42
C THR A 91 -36.87 16.32 48.35
N HIS A 92 -36.47 16.39 47.08
CA HIS A 92 -37.38 16.68 45.97
C HIS A 92 -38.46 15.59 45.82
N THR A 93 -38.10 14.30 45.80
CA THR A 93 -39.07 13.20 45.68
C THR A 93 -40.05 13.16 46.87
N THR A 94 -39.56 13.38 48.09
CA THR A 94 -40.41 13.40 49.29
C THR A 94 -41.35 14.60 49.28
N LEU A 95 -40.87 15.78 48.88
CA LEU A 95 -41.67 17.00 48.81
C LEU A 95 -42.77 16.89 47.75
N THR A 96 -42.49 16.29 46.59
CA THR A 96 -43.51 16.12 45.55
C THR A 96 -44.62 15.16 45.98
N THR A 97 -44.30 14.09 46.70
CA THR A 97 -45.30 13.18 47.27
C THR A 97 -46.18 13.89 48.29
N LEU A 98 -45.57 14.67 49.19
CA LEU A 98 -46.31 15.42 50.21
C LEU A 98 -47.26 16.44 49.57
N LEU A 99 -46.77 17.25 48.62
CA LEU A 99 -47.57 18.28 47.96
C LEU A 99 -48.71 17.68 47.12
N ALA A 100 -48.47 16.56 46.43
CA ALA A 100 -49.52 15.85 45.70
C ALA A 100 -50.59 15.30 46.65
N GLY A 101 -50.18 14.70 47.77
CA GLY A 101 -51.10 14.17 48.78
C GLY A 101 -51.93 15.26 49.47
N LEU A 102 -51.31 16.37 49.85
CA LEU A 102 -52.00 17.53 50.44
C LEU A 102 -53.00 18.15 49.46
N TRP A 103 -52.65 18.22 48.17
CA TRP A 103 -53.59 18.67 47.16
C TRP A 103 -54.79 17.73 47.02
N VAL A 104 -54.57 16.40 46.99
CA VAL A 104 -55.68 15.42 46.95
C VAL A 104 -56.59 15.58 48.16
N CYS A 105 -56.06 15.78 49.37
CA CYS A 105 -56.87 16.08 50.56
C CYS A 105 -57.73 17.35 50.36
N ALA A 106 -57.12 18.43 49.87
CA ALA A 106 -57.83 19.68 49.60
C ALA A 106 -58.90 19.54 48.50
N ALA A 107 -58.64 18.72 47.47
CA ALA A 107 -59.55 18.42 46.37
C ALA A 107 -60.72 17.53 46.76
N THR A 108 -60.53 16.60 47.70
CA THR A 108 -61.62 15.78 48.23
C THR A 108 -62.69 16.62 48.92
N VAL A 109 -62.30 17.65 49.68
CA VAL A 109 -63.25 18.48 50.45
C VAL A 109 -63.78 19.66 49.65
N ASN A 110 -62.91 20.39 48.95
CA ASN A 110 -63.31 21.61 48.27
C ASN A 110 -63.70 21.38 46.80
N GLY A 111 -63.61 20.14 46.31
CA GLY A 111 -63.70 19.83 44.91
C GLY A 111 -62.44 20.20 44.11
N PRO A 112 -62.11 19.42 43.05
CA PRO A 112 -60.91 19.62 42.23
C PRO A 112 -61.00 20.82 41.27
N THR A 113 -62.21 21.32 40.99
CA THR A 113 -62.48 22.36 39.98
C THR A 113 -62.78 23.73 40.60
N THR A 114 -62.76 23.87 41.92
CA THR A 114 -62.94 25.18 42.56
C THR A 114 -61.76 26.10 42.27
N VAL A 115 -62.00 27.42 42.34
CA VAL A 115 -61.02 28.43 41.91
C VAL A 115 -59.68 28.27 42.63
N VAL A 116 -59.70 27.95 43.93
CA VAL A 116 -58.47 27.80 44.73
C VAL A 116 -57.80 26.46 44.42
N THR A 117 -58.51 25.35 44.58
CA THR A 117 -57.96 24.00 44.41
C THR A 117 -57.53 23.70 42.97
N GLY A 118 -58.32 24.15 41.99
CA GLY A 118 -58.01 24.04 40.57
C GLY A 118 -56.79 24.87 40.15
N ARG A 119 -56.59 26.06 40.74
CA ARG A 119 -55.36 26.85 40.49
C ARG A 119 -54.13 26.22 41.15
N LEU A 120 -54.28 25.64 42.34
CA LEU A 120 -53.18 24.96 43.03
C LEU A 120 -52.63 23.78 42.23
N ILE A 121 -53.48 22.96 41.61
CA ILE A 121 -53.00 21.86 40.75
C ILE A 121 -52.46 22.36 39.43
N LEU A 122 -53.12 23.34 38.80
CA LEU A 122 -52.64 23.88 37.53
C LEU A 122 -51.24 24.50 37.67
N ILE A 123 -51.03 25.35 38.67
CA ILE A 123 -49.75 26.04 38.88
C ILE A 123 -48.74 25.08 39.54
N GLY A 124 -49.15 24.43 40.63
CA GLY A 124 -48.27 23.56 41.42
C GLY A 124 -47.87 22.29 40.67
N GLY A 125 -48.80 21.64 39.99
CA GLY A 125 -48.54 20.42 39.23
C GLY A 125 -47.71 20.65 37.97
N VAL A 126 -47.95 21.75 37.23
CA VAL A 126 -47.05 22.16 36.13
C VAL A 126 -45.65 22.47 36.66
N THR A 127 -45.54 23.20 37.77
CA THR A 127 -44.23 23.51 38.38
C THR A 127 -43.51 22.22 38.80
N VAL A 128 -44.18 21.28 39.45
CA VAL A 128 -43.61 19.99 39.86
C VAL A 128 -43.17 19.16 38.63
N ALA A 129 -44.01 19.04 37.61
CA ALA A 129 -43.68 18.31 36.38
C ALA A 129 -42.46 18.92 35.66
N LEU A 130 -42.39 20.26 35.60
CA LEU A 130 -41.24 20.97 35.04
C LEU A 130 -39.98 20.76 35.88
N THR A 131 -40.04 20.83 37.21
CA THR A 131 -38.86 20.55 38.06
C THR A 131 -38.35 19.11 37.88
N TRP A 132 -39.25 18.15 37.69
CA TRP A 132 -38.88 16.76 37.41
C TRP A 132 -38.23 16.63 36.02
N ASN A 133 -38.77 17.27 34.98
CA ASN A 133 -38.18 17.30 33.64
C ASN A 133 -36.83 18.01 33.61
N ILE A 134 -36.69 19.16 34.28
CA ILE A 134 -35.42 19.89 34.42
C ILE A 134 -34.38 18.99 35.08
N ARG A 135 -34.72 18.30 36.18
CA ARG A 135 -33.84 17.36 36.87
C ARG A 135 -33.45 16.17 35.98
N THR A 136 -34.40 15.62 35.23
CA THR A 136 -34.15 14.54 34.28
C THR A 136 -33.20 15.00 33.17
N VAL A 137 -33.40 16.20 32.62
CA VAL A 137 -32.53 16.79 31.60
C VAL A 137 -31.14 17.09 32.16
N ILE A 138 -31.03 17.64 33.37
CA ILE A 138 -29.74 17.89 34.05
C ILE A 138 -28.97 16.58 34.25
N ARG A 139 -29.66 15.51 34.65
CA ARG A 139 -29.08 14.16 34.75
C ARG A 139 -28.69 13.57 33.40
N MET A 140 -29.53 13.73 32.37
CA MET A 140 -29.23 13.30 31.00
C MET A 140 -28.05 14.09 30.40
N LYS A 141 -27.86 15.35 30.81
CA LYS A 141 -26.76 16.23 30.39
C LYS A 141 -25.51 16.13 31.29
N GLY A 142 -25.52 15.31 32.34
CA GLY A 142 -24.36 15.10 33.22
C GLY A 142 -23.92 16.31 34.05
N LEU A 143 -24.78 17.32 34.24
CA LEU A 143 -24.40 18.60 34.86
C LEU A 143 -24.23 18.56 36.40
N ASP A 144 -24.55 17.43 37.05
CA ASP A 144 -24.50 17.25 38.52
C ASP A 144 -23.24 16.52 39.03
N GLN A 145 -22.24 16.23 38.18
CA GLN A 145 -20.96 15.64 38.61
C GLN A 145 -19.81 16.68 38.54
N PRO A 146 -19.10 16.97 39.64
CA PRO A 146 -17.81 17.65 39.56
C PRO A 146 -16.86 16.75 38.76
N GLY A 147 -16.43 17.20 37.57
CA GLY A 147 -15.43 16.52 36.76
C GLY A 147 -15.94 15.51 35.72
N ALA A 148 -17.24 15.32 35.55
CA ALA A 148 -17.76 14.35 34.58
C ALA A 148 -18.93 14.90 33.75
N ILE A 149 -18.58 15.60 32.67
CA ILE A 149 -19.46 15.78 31.53
C ILE A 149 -18.99 14.82 30.43
N THR A 150 -19.75 13.75 30.29
CA THR A 150 -20.04 13.01 29.04
C THR A 150 -18.87 12.84 28.08
N ASP A 151 -17.87 12.09 28.48
CA ASP A 151 -16.88 11.59 27.52
C ASP A 151 -17.29 10.17 27.03
N PRO A 152 -17.71 10.01 25.75
CA PRO A 152 -17.98 8.71 25.16
C PRO A 152 -16.80 7.74 25.30
N LEU A 153 -15.57 8.28 25.23
CA LEU A 153 -14.34 7.51 25.38
C LEU A 153 -14.19 7.07 26.83
N ALA A 154 -14.23 7.95 27.84
CA ALA A 154 -14.16 7.56 29.26
C ALA A 154 -15.17 6.47 29.65
N LEU A 155 -16.39 6.51 29.11
CA LEU A 155 -17.42 5.50 29.39
C LEU A 155 -17.15 4.15 28.70
N LEU A 156 -16.73 4.16 27.43
CA LEU A 156 -16.42 2.95 26.67
C LEU A 156 -15.09 2.33 27.13
N PHE A 157 -14.04 3.15 27.19
CA PHE A 157 -12.69 2.74 27.55
C PHE A 157 -12.55 2.37 29.03
N GLY A 158 -13.15 3.12 29.96
CA GLY A 158 -12.99 2.85 31.39
C GLY A 158 -13.48 1.46 31.81
N GLN A 159 -14.63 1.02 31.29
CA GLN A 159 -15.18 -0.32 31.58
C GLN A 159 -14.42 -1.45 30.88
N GLY A 160 -13.94 -1.21 29.66
CA GLY A 160 -13.13 -2.18 28.91
C GLY A 160 -11.72 -2.35 29.46
N ALA A 161 -11.05 -1.24 29.77
CA ALA A 161 -9.71 -1.19 30.32
C ALA A 161 -9.61 -1.87 31.69
N GLU A 162 -10.57 -1.62 32.59
CA GLU A 162 -10.60 -2.26 33.90
C GLU A 162 -10.73 -3.79 33.76
N ARG A 163 -11.60 -4.26 32.85
CA ARG A 163 -11.76 -5.69 32.52
C ARG A 163 -10.52 -6.31 31.84
N ALA A 164 -9.77 -5.51 31.10
CA ALA A 164 -8.48 -5.89 30.51
C ALA A 164 -7.30 -5.81 31.51
N GLY A 165 -7.57 -5.56 32.79
CA GLY A 165 -6.56 -5.49 33.83
C GLY A 165 -5.68 -4.24 33.73
N MET A 166 -6.25 -3.12 33.28
CA MET A 166 -5.63 -1.79 33.35
C MET A 166 -6.50 -0.86 34.22
N PRO A 167 -6.34 -0.91 35.54
CA PRO A 167 -7.05 0.00 36.44
C PRO A 167 -6.49 1.43 36.32
N ALA A 168 -7.28 2.43 36.72
CA ALA A 168 -6.87 3.83 36.82
C ALA A 168 -6.47 4.51 35.48
N ILE A 169 -7.11 4.12 34.38
CA ILE A 169 -6.97 4.82 33.10
C ILE A 169 -7.95 6.00 33.03
N GLU A 170 -7.43 7.20 32.75
CA GLU A 170 -8.24 8.39 32.45
C GLU A 170 -8.27 8.61 30.94
N ALA A 171 -9.43 8.37 30.34
CA ALA A 171 -9.65 8.61 28.91
C ALA A 171 -10.37 9.96 28.73
N LYS A 172 -9.98 10.72 27.69
CA LYS A 172 -10.59 12.01 27.33
C LYS A 172 -10.81 12.10 25.81
N THR A 173 -12.07 12.14 25.35
CA THR A 173 -12.38 12.50 23.95
C THR A 173 -11.83 13.87 23.63
N THR A 174 -11.03 13.94 22.57
CA THR A 174 -10.53 15.19 21.98
C THR A 174 -11.40 15.60 20.80
N LYS A 175 -11.92 14.63 20.02
CA LYS A 175 -12.76 14.88 18.85
C LYS A 175 -13.72 13.72 18.61
N ALA A 176 -14.98 14.01 18.36
CA ALA A 176 -15.96 13.01 17.96
C ALA A 176 -16.64 13.41 16.65
N SER A 177 -16.80 12.44 15.75
CA SER A 177 -17.48 12.60 14.46
C SER A 177 -18.52 11.48 14.28
N ALA A 178 -19.21 11.46 13.13
CA ALA A 178 -20.19 10.42 12.84
C ALA A 178 -19.59 9.00 12.72
N HIS A 179 -18.30 8.88 12.36
CA HIS A 179 -17.67 7.61 12.01
C HIS A 179 -16.47 7.24 12.90
N LYS A 180 -15.98 8.18 13.71
CA LYS A 180 -14.88 7.95 14.64
C LYS A 180 -14.96 8.80 15.90
N VAL A 181 -14.34 8.28 16.96
CA VAL A 181 -14.09 8.99 18.23
C VAL A 181 -12.59 8.97 18.49
N GLU A 182 -11.97 10.15 18.60
CA GLU A 182 -10.59 10.33 18.97
C GLU A 182 -10.51 10.83 20.42
N GLY A 183 -9.50 10.37 21.14
CA GLY A 183 -9.18 10.92 22.43
C GLY A 183 -7.77 10.61 22.89
N ALA A 184 -7.43 11.18 24.04
CA ALA A 184 -6.18 10.92 24.73
C ALA A 184 -6.46 10.03 25.93
N VAL A 185 -5.57 9.09 26.19
CA VAL A 185 -5.63 8.17 27.31
C VAL A 185 -4.40 8.40 28.16
N GLN A 186 -4.64 8.88 29.38
CA GLN A 186 -3.64 9.02 30.42
C GLN A 186 -3.60 7.72 31.23
N LEU A 187 -2.41 7.14 31.31
CA LEU A 187 -2.10 5.93 32.06
C LEU A 187 -1.45 6.30 33.40
N GLU A 188 -1.42 5.34 34.33
CA GLU A 188 -0.76 5.54 35.62
C GLU A 188 0.77 5.62 35.45
N ALA A 189 1.29 6.84 35.56
CA ALA A 189 2.72 7.13 35.37
C ALA A 189 3.62 6.24 36.25
N GLY A 190 4.64 5.63 35.63
CA GLY A 190 5.59 4.74 36.30
C GLY A 190 5.09 3.31 36.55
N ARG A 191 3.83 2.99 36.22
CA ARG A 191 3.29 1.62 36.27
C ARG A 191 2.83 1.08 34.93
N GLN A 192 2.33 1.94 34.07
CA GLN A 192 1.81 1.59 32.75
C GLN A 192 2.37 2.54 31.70
N THR A 193 2.57 2.02 30.51
CA THR A 193 3.05 2.76 29.32
C THR A 193 2.05 2.65 28.18
N ALA A 194 2.14 3.58 27.22
CA ALA A 194 1.30 3.55 26.03
C ALA A 194 1.50 2.26 25.18
N ASP A 195 2.65 1.60 25.29
CA ASP A 195 2.89 0.27 24.70
C ASP A 195 2.07 -0.82 25.39
N ASP A 196 1.99 -0.80 26.74
CA ASP A 196 1.15 -1.74 27.50
C ASP A 196 -0.32 -1.64 27.08
N LEU A 197 -0.80 -0.42 26.84
CA LEU A 197 -2.15 -0.20 26.32
C LEU A 197 -2.32 -0.82 24.93
N SER A 198 -1.38 -0.55 24.02
CA SER A 198 -1.40 -1.05 22.64
C SER A 198 -1.46 -2.58 22.59
N ARG A 199 -0.68 -3.28 23.43
CA ARG A 199 -0.73 -4.76 23.56
C ARG A 199 -2.05 -5.27 24.11
N LYS A 200 -2.74 -4.48 24.94
CA LYS A 200 -4.00 -4.87 25.59
C LYS A 200 -5.25 -4.48 24.80
N VAL A 201 -5.13 -3.71 23.71
CA VAL A 201 -6.26 -3.30 22.86
C VAL A 201 -7.21 -4.45 22.52
N PRO A 202 -6.76 -5.65 22.09
CA PRO A 202 -7.69 -6.75 21.76
C PRO A 202 -8.57 -7.18 22.94
N TYR A 203 -8.05 -7.12 24.16
CA TYR A 203 -8.82 -7.42 25.38
C TYR A 203 -9.81 -6.31 25.70
N VAL A 204 -9.43 -5.05 25.47
CA VAL A 204 -10.31 -3.89 25.65
C VAL A 204 -11.47 -3.94 24.64
N GLU A 205 -11.20 -4.22 23.38
CA GLU A 205 -12.23 -4.40 22.33
C GLU A 205 -13.22 -5.51 22.71
N SER A 206 -12.69 -6.67 23.11
CA SER A 206 -13.49 -7.80 23.59
C SER A 206 -14.34 -7.44 24.82
N GLY A 207 -13.76 -6.73 25.79
CA GLY A 207 -14.44 -6.33 27.02
C GLY A 207 -15.60 -5.34 26.82
N ILE A 208 -15.53 -4.54 25.75
CA ILE A 208 -16.56 -3.56 25.34
C ILE A 208 -17.54 -4.17 24.32
N GLY A 209 -17.15 -5.26 23.65
CA GLY A 209 -17.93 -5.87 22.56
C GLY A 209 -17.78 -5.16 21.22
N LEU A 210 -16.63 -4.55 20.97
CA LEU A 210 -16.27 -3.97 19.67
C LEU A 210 -15.67 -5.03 18.74
N PRO A 211 -15.87 -4.93 17.41
CA PRO A 211 -15.15 -5.75 16.45
C PRO A 211 -13.62 -5.63 16.60
N PRO A 212 -12.84 -6.67 16.27
CA PRO A 212 -11.38 -6.57 16.27
C PRO A 212 -10.87 -5.45 15.35
N GLY A 213 -9.91 -4.66 15.84
CA GLY A 213 -9.31 -3.53 15.12
C GLY A 213 -10.15 -2.26 15.12
N SER A 214 -11.18 -2.17 15.97
CA SER A 214 -11.95 -0.93 16.14
C SER A 214 -11.19 0.16 16.88
N ILE A 215 -10.18 -0.20 17.67
CA ILE A 215 -9.36 0.72 18.46
C ILE A 215 -7.95 0.74 17.86
N THR A 216 -7.47 1.93 17.49
CA THR A 216 -6.08 2.18 17.11
C THR A 216 -5.43 3.09 18.13
N THR A 217 -4.23 2.73 18.57
CA THR A 217 -3.43 3.52 19.52
C THR A 217 -2.21 4.10 18.80
N ALA A 218 -1.81 5.31 19.21
CA ALA A 218 -0.56 5.92 18.83
C ALA A 218 0.14 6.41 20.10
N LEU A 219 1.45 6.17 20.19
CA LEU A 219 2.29 6.63 21.29
C LEU A 219 2.40 8.16 21.23
N ASP A 220 2.37 8.82 22.38
CA ASP A 220 2.73 10.24 22.47
C ASP A 220 4.26 10.37 22.48
N PRO A 221 4.87 11.18 21.59
CA PRO A 221 6.32 11.31 21.50
C PRO A 221 6.94 12.00 22.72
N ASP A 222 6.17 12.80 23.45
CA ASP A 222 6.65 13.61 24.57
C ASP A 222 6.35 12.96 25.95
N ASP A 223 5.39 12.03 26.03
CA ASP A 223 4.99 11.39 27.28
C ASP A 223 4.64 9.90 27.13
N ALA A 224 5.50 9.02 27.66
CA ALA A 224 5.31 7.56 27.61
C ALA A 224 4.07 7.04 28.38
N SER A 225 3.50 7.86 29.29
CA SER A 225 2.27 7.55 30.02
C SER A 225 1.00 8.02 29.29
N MET A 226 1.14 8.64 28.12
CA MET A 226 0.05 9.14 27.30
C MET A 226 -0.05 8.39 25.98
N ALA A 227 -1.28 8.06 25.59
CA ALA A 227 -1.57 7.45 24.30
C ALA A 227 -2.70 8.18 23.60
N LYS A 228 -2.55 8.45 22.30
CA LYS A 228 -3.66 8.88 21.45
C LYS A 228 -4.43 7.65 21.01
N VAL A 229 -5.75 7.69 21.14
CA VAL A 229 -6.64 6.58 20.80
C VAL A 229 -7.68 7.03 19.80
N THR A 230 -7.87 6.24 18.75
CA THR A 230 -8.92 6.42 17.75
C THR A 230 -9.80 5.19 17.72
N ILE A 231 -11.10 5.37 17.91
CA ILE A 231 -12.12 4.33 17.79
C ILE A 231 -12.88 4.55 16.49
N SER A 232 -12.90 3.54 15.61
CA SER A 232 -13.61 3.55 14.32
C SER A 232 -14.24 2.18 14.05
N ASP A 233 -15.19 2.08 13.11
CA ASP A 233 -15.75 0.78 12.70
C ASP A 233 -14.93 0.18 11.55
N PRO A 234 -14.13 -0.88 11.77
CA PRO A 234 -13.26 -1.45 10.73
C PRO A 234 -14.07 -2.07 9.58
N ARG A 235 -15.36 -2.35 9.78
CA ARG A 235 -16.21 -2.98 8.75
C ARG A 235 -16.56 -2.03 7.61
N VAL A 236 -16.40 -0.72 7.79
CA VAL A 236 -16.55 0.26 6.69
C VAL A 236 -15.56 -0.03 5.56
N MET A 237 -14.40 -0.58 5.93
CA MET A 237 -13.35 -0.96 5.00
C MET A 237 -13.55 -2.33 4.37
N LYS A 238 -14.68 -3.01 4.58
CA LYS A 238 -14.96 -4.30 3.90
C LYS A 238 -15.57 -4.15 2.51
N ARG A 239 -16.03 -2.96 2.15
CA ARG A 239 -16.64 -2.69 0.84
C ARG A 239 -15.69 -1.87 -0.04
N PRO A 240 -15.59 -2.14 -1.35
CA PRO A 240 -14.89 -1.28 -2.28
C PRO A 240 -15.43 0.16 -2.21
N ILE A 241 -14.52 1.14 -2.27
CA ILE A 241 -14.85 2.57 -2.20
C ILE A 241 -14.65 3.15 -3.59
N PRO A 242 -15.68 3.68 -4.27
CA PRO A 242 -15.53 4.23 -5.61
C PRO A 242 -14.50 5.36 -5.67
N TRP A 243 -13.70 5.43 -6.73
CA TRP A 243 -12.78 6.55 -6.97
C TRP A 243 -13.56 7.87 -7.13
N PRO A 244 -13.31 8.88 -6.28
CA PRO A 244 -14.04 10.16 -6.32
C PRO A 244 -13.54 11.12 -7.39
N GLY A 245 -12.53 10.75 -8.18
CA GLY A 245 -11.80 11.65 -9.07
C GLY A 245 -10.56 12.27 -8.42
N PRO A 246 -9.70 12.93 -9.23
CA PRO A 246 -8.44 13.49 -8.76
C PRO A 246 -8.67 14.61 -7.74
N SER A 247 -7.85 14.63 -6.70
CA SER A 247 -7.98 15.61 -5.61
C SER A 247 -7.55 17.03 -5.99
N ARG A 248 -6.46 17.17 -6.77
CA ARG A 248 -5.84 18.47 -7.13
C ARG A 248 -5.28 18.47 -8.57
N PRO A 249 -6.13 18.27 -9.59
CA PRO A 249 -5.68 18.35 -10.98
C PRO A 249 -5.07 19.73 -11.26
N GLY A 250 -3.96 19.78 -11.98
CA GLY A 250 -3.25 21.02 -12.29
C GLY A 250 -2.26 21.50 -11.23
N ALA A 251 -2.23 20.87 -10.04
CA ALA A 251 -1.26 21.22 -9.00
C ALA A 251 0.12 20.59 -9.24
N SER A 252 1.10 20.94 -8.41
CA SER A 252 2.42 20.29 -8.39
C SER A 252 2.33 18.87 -7.84
N VAL A 253 3.24 17.98 -8.25
CA VAL A 253 3.46 16.66 -7.63
C VAL A 253 3.94 16.75 -6.17
N ALA A 254 4.41 17.92 -5.73
CA ALA A 254 4.74 18.15 -4.33
C ALA A 254 3.50 18.27 -3.42
N GLU A 255 2.32 18.48 -4.00
CA GLU A 255 1.07 18.50 -3.24
C GLU A 255 0.62 17.07 -2.89
N PRO A 256 0.13 16.81 -1.66
CA PRO A 256 -0.27 15.48 -1.24
C PRO A 256 -1.31 14.83 -2.16
N PHE A 257 -1.13 13.53 -2.43
CA PHE A 257 -2.03 12.66 -3.19
C PHE A 257 -3.08 12.05 -2.28
N ARG A 258 -4.30 11.92 -2.81
CA ARG A 258 -5.42 11.21 -2.18
C ARG A 258 -5.53 9.81 -2.76
N LEU A 259 -4.78 8.87 -2.21
CA LEU A 259 -4.70 7.50 -2.74
C LEU A 259 -5.74 6.54 -2.16
N ALA A 260 -6.21 6.83 -0.96
CA ALA A 260 -7.01 5.92 -0.13
C ALA A 260 -7.78 6.69 0.95
N LEU A 261 -8.62 5.97 1.67
CA LEU A 261 -9.12 6.37 2.99
C LEU A 261 -8.46 5.50 4.06
N TRP A 262 -8.07 6.12 5.17
CA TRP A 262 -7.71 5.42 6.41
C TRP A 262 -8.95 4.75 7.01
N GLN A 263 -8.77 3.70 7.83
CA GLN A 263 -9.88 2.95 8.45
C GLN A 263 -10.93 3.84 9.13
N ASP A 264 -10.49 4.96 9.68
CA ASP A 264 -11.32 5.96 10.35
C ASP A 264 -12.06 6.93 9.39
N LEU A 265 -11.98 6.66 8.09
CA LEU A 265 -12.53 7.39 6.94
C LEU A 265 -11.90 8.74 6.64
N ASP A 266 -10.79 9.09 7.28
CA ASP A 266 -10.01 10.26 6.87
C ASP A 266 -9.32 10.00 5.53
N GLU A 267 -9.21 11.05 4.71
CA GLU A 267 -8.44 10.98 3.48
C GLU A 267 -6.95 10.77 3.76
N LEU A 268 -6.36 9.78 3.10
CA LEU A 268 -4.92 9.61 3.10
C LEU A 268 -4.27 10.73 2.29
N ARG A 269 -3.29 11.42 2.89
CA ARG A 269 -2.51 12.50 2.29
C ARG A 269 -1.07 12.06 2.14
N TYR A 270 -0.70 11.60 0.95
CA TYR A 270 0.64 11.09 0.67
C TYR A 270 1.42 12.03 -0.23
N THR A 271 2.51 12.59 0.27
CA THR A 271 3.43 13.38 -0.58
C THR A 271 4.50 12.45 -1.12
N ILE A 272 4.64 12.37 -2.45
CA ILE A 272 5.61 11.51 -3.14
C ILE A 272 7.05 12.04 -3.07
N VAL A 273 7.20 13.36 -3.06
CA VAL A 273 8.49 14.00 -3.29
C VAL A 273 9.45 13.69 -2.15
N GLY A 274 10.62 13.18 -2.52
CA GLY A 274 11.70 12.97 -1.56
C GLY A 274 11.67 11.63 -0.84
N HIS A 275 11.16 10.56 -1.45
CA HIS A 275 11.49 9.17 -1.09
C HIS A 275 11.14 8.23 -2.24
N HIS A 276 11.55 6.97 -2.12
CA HIS A 276 11.16 5.88 -3.01
C HIS A 276 10.06 5.05 -2.36
N LEU A 277 9.29 4.31 -3.16
CA LEU A 277 8.17 3.52 -2.67
C LEU A 277 8.29 2.08 -3.12
N GLN A 278 8.17 1.17 -2.17
CA GLN A 278 7.87 -0.23 -2.43
C GLN A 278 6.37 -0.47 -2.31
N MET A 279 5.79 -1.16 -3.29
CA MET A 279 4.43 -1.68 -3.26
C MET A 279 4.47 -3.20 -3.32
N MET A 280 4.11 -3.85 -2.22
CA MET A 280 4.09 -5.32 -2.12
C MET A 280 2.67 -5.83 -1.92
N GLY A 281 2.36 -7.01 -2.48
CA GLY A 281 1.11 -7.72 -2.23
C GLY A 281 0.90 -8.89 -3.17
N MET A 282 0.22 -9.94 -2.69
CA MET A 282 -0.07 -11.13 -3.49
C MET A 282 -1.00 -10.81 -4.67
N THR A 283 -1.06 -11.71 -5.65
CA THR A 283 -2.02 -11.58 -6.76
C THR A 283 -3.46 -11.48 -6.24
N GLY A 284 -4.21 -10.52 -6.76
CA GLY A 284 -5.59 -10.24 -6.35
C GLY A 284 -5.73 -9.34 -5.12
N ALA A 285 -4.64 -8.98 -4.42
CA ALA A 285 -4.71 -8.10 -3.24
C ALA A 285 -5.04 -6.63 -3.57
N GLY A 286 -5.10 -6.27 -4.85
CA GLY A 286 -5.42 -4.90 -5.32
C GLY A 286 -4.22 -3.98 -5.50
N LYS A 287 -2.99 -4.52 -5.58
CA LYS A 287 -1.77 -3.74 -5.85
C LYS A 287 -1.84 -2.95 -7.17
N GLY A 288 -2.29 -3.59 -8.26
CA GLY A 288 -2.40 -2.95 -9.58
C GLY A 288 -3.52 -1.91 -9.65
N PHE A 289 -4.78 -2.36 -9.66
CA PHE A 289 -5.94 -1.47 -9.79
C PHE A 289 -6.18 -0.55 -8.58
N GLY A 290 -5.78 -0.97 -7.38
CA GLY A 290 -5.90 -0.18 -6.15
C GLY A 290 -4.66 0.68 -5.92
N GLY A 291 -3.47 0.09 -5.81
CA GLY A 291 -2.24 0.85 -5.60
C GLY A 291 -1.82 1.68 -6.81
N ALA A 292 -1.44 1.00 -7.89
CA ALA A 292 -0.81 1.62 -9.05
C ALA A 292 -1.71 2.67 -9.72
N TRP A 293 -2.98 2.34 -9.96
CA TRP A 293 -3.88 3.25 -10.67
C TRP A 293 -4.27 4.47 -9.87
N ASN A 294 -4.54 4.36 -8.56
CA ASN A 294 -4.81 5.54 -7.72
C ASN A 294 -3.58 6.46 -7.65
N TYR A 295 -2.38 5.87 -7.58
CA TYR A 295 -1.13 6.62 -7.57
C TYR A 295 -0.88 7.35 -8.88
N LEU A 296 -0.91 6.60 -9.98
CA LEU A 296 -0.65 7.15 -11.31
C LEU A 296 -1.74 8.13 -11.71
N ALA A 297 -2.99 7.92 -11.32
CA ALA A 297 -4.08 8.85 -11.62
C ALA A 297 -3.92 10.22 -10.95
N GLU A 298 -3.50 10.25 -9.68
CA GLU A 298 -3.13 11.51 -9.02
C GLU A 298 -1.93 12.14 -9.72
N PHE A 299 -0.87 11.37 -10.00
CA PHE A 299 0.36 11.89 -10.61
C PHE A 299 0.16 12.45 -12.02
N ILE A 300 -0.53 11.74 -12.92
CA ILE A 300 -0.72 12.19 -14.30
C ILE A 300 -1.56 13.47 -14.39
N SER A 301 -2.42 13.73 -13.40
CA SER A 301 -3.19 14.99 -13.31
C SER A 301 -2.35 16.21 -12.89
N ARG A 302 -1.10 16.01 -12.46
CA ARG A 302 -0.19 17.08 -12.02
C ARG A 302 0.62 17.67 -13.18
N VAL A 303 1.01 18.94 -13.05
CA VAL A 303 1.61 19.72 -14.16
C VAL A 303 3.09 19.50 -14.37
N ASP A 304 3.83 19.14 -13.32
CA ASP A 304 5.30 19.19 -13.28
C ASP A 304 5.95 17.80 -13.12
N GLY A 305 5.24 16.75 -13.53
CA GLY A 305 5.69 15.36 -13.43
C GLY A 305 5.64 14.59 -14.74
N ALA A 306 6.68 13.78 -14.99
CA ALA A 306 6.80 12.83 -16.08
C ALA A 306 6.88 11.39 -15.57
N VAL A 307 6.29 10.44 -16.30
CA VAL A 307 6.24 9.03 -15.91
C VAL A 307 7.03 8.16 -16.88
N PHE A 308 8.07 7.51 -16.38
CA PHE A 308 8.86 6.51 -17.07
C PHE A 308 8.51 5.15 -16.48
N ALA A 309 7.97 4.23 -17.26
CA ALA A 309 7.47 2.98 -16.74
C ALA A 309 8.08 1.76 -17.45
N GLY A 310 8.35 0.71 -16.67
CA GLY A 310 8.79 -0.60 -17.15
C GLY A 310 7.88 -1.70 -16.63
N ASP A 311 7.45 -2.60 -17.52
CA ASP A 311 6.71 -3.82 -17.17
C ASP A 311 7.05 -4.91 -18.21
N ILE A 312 8.06 -5.73 -17.91
CA ILE A 312 8.52 -6.80 -18.82
C ILE A 312 7.79 -8.12 -18.62
N THR A 313 7.00 -8.24 -17.55
CA THR A 313 6.41 -9.50 -17.11
C THR A 313 4.93 -9.55 -17.45
N LYS A 314 4.18 -8.53 -17.04
CA LYS A 314 2.74 -8.42 -17.27
C LYS A 314 2.42 -7.57 -18.50
N GLY A 315 3.41 -6.85 -19.02
CA GLY A 315 3.30 -6.05 -20.23
C GLY A 315 2.18 -5.02 -20.09
N GLU A 316 1.14 -5.12 -20.91
CA GLU A 316 0.06 -4.13 -20.93
C GLU A 316 -1.03 -4.34 -19.87
N GLN A 317 -0.98 -5.40 -19.05
CA GLN A 317 -2.07 -5.74 -18.15
C GLN A 317 -2.33 -4.65 -17.09
N THR A 318 -1.29 -4.15 -16.42
CA THR A 318 -1.44 -3.12 -15.37
C THR A 318 -1.33 -1.72 -15.96
N LEU A 319 -0.34 -1.47 -16.82
CA LEU A 319 0.01 -0.13 -17.28
C LEU A 319 -0.53 0.21 -18.68
N GLY A 320 -1.02 -0.77 -19.44
CA GLY A 320 -1.60 -0.56 -20.77
C GLY A 320 -2.71 0.50 -20.81
N PRO A 321 -3.69 0.49 -19.88
CA PRO A 321 -4.71 1.53 -19.80
C PRO A 321 -4.17 2.95 -19.61
N LEU A 322 -2.96 3.09 -19.10
CA LEU A 322 -2.29 4.36 -18.83
C LEU A 322 -1.38 4.81 -19.98
N ARG A 323 -1.14 3.97 -21.00
CA ARG A 323 -0.17 4.22 -22.08
C ARG A 323 -0.19 5.64 -22.66
N PRO A 324 -1.35 6.29 -22.95
CA PRO A 324 -1.36 7.66 -23.46
C PRO A 324 -0.77 8.71 -22.49
N ALA A 325 -0.79 8.44 -21.19
CA ALA A 325 -0.33 9.33 -20.12
C ALA A 325 1.10 9.02 -19.62
N LEU A 326 1.71 7.94 -20.10
CA LEU A 326 3.09 7.57 -19.78
C LEU A 326 4.04 8.27 -20.75
N HIS A 327 5.07 8.93 -20.22
CA HIS A 327 6.05 9.61 -21.06
C HIS A 327 6.86 8.60 -21.81
N ARG A 328 7.24 7.50 -21.15
CA ARG A 328 7.86 6.35 -21.78
C ARG A 328 7.37 5.08 -21.10
N PHE A 329 7.08 4.07 -21.90
CA PHE A 329 6.63 2.78 -21.42
C PHE A 329 7.36 1.66 -22.15
N GLU A 330 8.15 0.88 -21.42
CA GLU A 330 8.97 -0.20 -21.95
C GLU A 330 8.45 -1.55 -21.46
N THR A 331 8.20 -2.46 -22.40
CA THR A 331 7.68 -3.81 -22.12
C THR A 331 8.66 -4.92 -22.50
N THR A 332 9.92 -4.56 -22.78
CA THR A 332 10.97 -5.50 -23.17
C THR A 332 12.19 -5.32 -22.28
N PRO A 333 12.98 -6.39 -21.99
CA PRO A 333 14.20 -6.27 -21.21
C PRO A 333 15.19 -5.24 -21.80
N ALA A 334 15.42 -5.28 -23.11
CA ALA A 334 16.30 -4.32 -23.79
C ALA A 334 15.79 -2.87 -23.67
N GLY A 335 14.47 -2.67 -23.78
CA GLY A 335 13.84 -1.36 -23.62
C GLY A 335 14.02 -0.79 -22.22
N VAL A 336 13.76 -1.60 -21.19
CA VAL A 336 13.91 -1.20 -19.78
C VAL A 336 15.38 -0.93 -19.43
N LYS A 337 16.32 -1.80 -19.82
CA LYS A 337 17.77 -1.56 -19.64
C LYS A 337 18.19 -0.22 -20.20
N LYS A 338 17.79 0.04 -21.46
CA LYS A 338 18.11 1.30 -22.13
C LYS A 338 17.48 2.50 -21.42
N MET A 339 16.23 2.38 -20.96
CA MET A 339 15.56 3.44 -20.19
C MET A 339 16.28 3.75 -18.88
N LEU A 340 16.63 2.73 -18.10
CA LEU A 340 17.31 2.91 -16.82
C LEU A 340 18.72 3.51 -17.01
N SER A 341 19.46 3.04 -18.00
CA SER A 341 20.77 3.59 -18.35
C SER A 341 20.69 5.07 -18.75
N GLU A 342 19.74 5.43 -19.62
CA GLU A 342 19.56 6.81 -20.07
C GLU A 342 19.10 7.74 -18.92
N LEU A 343 18.22 7.26 -18.03
CA LEU A 343 17.81 8.00 -16.83
C LEU A 343 18.97 8.19 -15.85
N GLN A 344 19.75 7.14 -15.60
CA GLN A 344 20.92 7.17 -14.70
C GLN A 344 21.94 8.20 -15.18
N ALA A 345 22.23 8.24 -16.49
CA ALA A 345 23.20 9.16 -17.08
C ALA A 345 22.83 10.64 -16.86
N GLN A 346 21.54 10.93 -16.67
CA GLN A 346 21.03 12.29 -16.46
C GLN A 346 20.95 12.71 -14.98
N VAL A 347 21.19 11.81 -14.03
CA VAL A 347 21.10 12.15 -12.60
C VAL A 347 22.12 13.23 -12.22
N LYS A 348 23.38 13.10 -12.62
CA LYS A 348 24.45 14.08 -12.32
C LYS A 348 24.23 15.43 -13.01
N PRO A 349 23.93 15.50 -14.33
CA PRO A 349 23.56 16.76 -14.97
C PRO A 349 22.41 17.50 -14.25
N ARG A 350 21.42 16.77 -13.77
CA ARG A 350 20.28 17.35 -13.04
C ARG A 350 20.69 17.92 -11.68
N THR A 351 21.52 17.21 -10.92
CA THR A 351 22.01 17.75 -9.63
C THR A 351 22.94 18.95 -9.84
N ASP A 352 23.74 18.98 -10.90
CA ASP A 352 24.57 20.13 -11.27
C ASP A 352 23.72 21.35 -11.65
N TYR A 353 22.64 21.13 -12.41
CA TYR A 353 21.68 22.19 -12.70
C TYR A 353 21.09 22.77 -11.41
N LEU A 354 20.64 21.94 -10.47
CA LEU A 354 20.11 22.39 -9.18
C LEU A 354 21.17 23.16 -8.37
N ALA A 355 22.40 22.65 -8.31
CA ALA A 355 23.51 23.31 -7.64
C ALA A 355 23.82 24.69 -8.25
N SER A 356 23.79 24.81 -9.58
CA SER A 356 23.98 26.09 -10.28
C SER A 356 22.90 27.14 -9.94
N LYS A 357 21.74 26.70 -9.45
CA LYS A 357 20.64 27.54 -8.96
C LYS A 357 20.65 27.73 -7.45
N GLY A 358 21.66 27.21 -6.74
CA GLY A 358 21.73 27.24 -5.28
C GLY A 358 20.69 26.36 -4.59
N LEU A 359 20.18 25.33 -5.28
CA LEU A 359 19.17 24.40 -4.75
C LEU A 359 19.83 23.06 -4.38
N ALA A 360 19.72 22.67 -3.11
CA ALA A 360 20.23 21.37 -2.65
C ALA A 360 19.37 20.17 -3.12
N LYS A 361 18.10 20.42 -3.46
CA LYS A 361 17.14 19.41 -3.91
C LYS A 361 16.10 20.03 -4.81
N TRP A 362 15.44 19.19 -5.60
CA TRP A 362 14.30 19.60 -6.41
C TRP A 362 13.22 20.30 -5.57
N LYS A 363 12.63 21.34 -6.15
CA LYS A 363 11.47 22.07 -5.61
C LYS A 363 10.54 22.45 -6.78
N PRO A 364 9.23 22.60 -6.54
CA PRO A 364 8.31 23.08 -7.56
C PRO A 364 8.83 24.39 -8.19
N GLY A 365 8.81 24.46 -9.52
CA GLY A 365 9.26 25.65 -10.27
C GLY A 365 10.77 25.81 -10.43
N CYS A 366 11.61 24.83 -10.05
CA CYS A 366 13.07 24.92 -10.25
C CYS A 366 13.50 24.84 -11.74
N GLY A 367 12.59 24.48 -12.63
CA GLY A 367 12.84 24.32 -14.07
C GLY A 367 13.12 22.88 -14.53
N LEU A 368 13.19 21.92 -13.60
CA LEU A 368 13.25 20.49 -13.91
C LEU A 368 11.88 19.83 -13.69
N THR A 369 11.48 18.95 -14.60
CA THR A 369 10.31 18.07 -14.45
C THR A 369 10.63 17.00 -13.41
N TYR A 370 9.70 16.69 -12.52
CA TYR A 370 9.85 15.61 -11.56
C TYR A 370 9.68 14.25 -12.25
N TRP A 371 10.56 13.29 -11.96
CA TRP A 371 10.51 11.96 -12.57
C TRP A 371 9.85 10.94 -11.65
N LEU A 372 8.79 10.30 -12.15
CA LEU A 372 8.27 9.07 -11.57
C LEU A 372 8.77 7.89 -12.42
N ILE A 373 9.63 7.06 -11.84
CA ILE A 373 10.10 5.82 -12.46
C ILE A 373 9.28 4.67 -11.86
N TRP A 374 8.34 4.12 -12.62
CA TRP A 374 7.49 3.01 -12.20
C TRP A 374 8.03 1.68 -12.72
N LEU A 375 8.45 0.79 -11.83
CA LEU A 375 8.95 -0.53 -12.17
C LEU A 375 7.95 -1.57 -11.68
N GLU A 376 7.14 -2.09 -12.60
CA GLU A 376 6.16 -3.12 -12.31
C GLU A 376 6.83 -4.49 -12.34
N GLU A 377 6.60 -5.29 -11.28
CA GLU A 377 7.32 -6.55 -11.04
C GLU A 377 8.84 -6.33 -11.05
N PHE A 378 9.30 -5.47 -10.14
CA PHE A 378 10.70 -5.07 -10.03
C PHE A 378 11.69 -6.24 -9.98
N PRO A 379 11.45 -7.38 -9.30
CA PRO A 379 12.38 -8.51 -9.30
C PRO A 379 12.77 -8.95 -10.72
N ASP A 380 11.81 -9.15 -11.62
CA ASP A 380 12.12 -9.57 -12.99
C ASP A 380 12.93 -8.51 -13.75
N ILE A 381 12.64 -7.22 -13.49
CA ILE A 381 13.41 -6.11 -14.06
C ILE A 381 14.85 -6.12 -13.53
N PHE A 382 15.04 -6.39 -12.23
CA PHE A 382 16.36 -6.40 -11.61
C PHE A 382 17.19 -7.60 -12.08
N ASP A 383 16.58 -8.78 -12.16
CA ASP A 383 17.20 -10.03 -12.61
C ASP A 383 17.64 -9.96 -14.08
N CYS A 384 16.95 -9.16 -14.90
CA CYS A 384 17.38 -8.99 -16.28
C CYS A 384 18.64 -8.11 -16.41
N LEU A 385 18.98 -7.29 -15.41
CA LEU A 385 20.16 -6.42 -15.43
C LEU A 385 21.44 -7.21 -15.17
N THR A 386 22.51 -6.87 -15.87
CA THR A 386 23.87 -7.34 -15.51
C THR A 386 24.33 -6.71 -14.20
N ASP A 387 25.31 -7.28 -13.51
CA ASP A 387 25.83 -6.76 -12.24
C ASP A 387 26.21 -5.26 -12.32
N LYS A 388 26.87 -4.87 -13.40
CA LYS A 388 27.23 -3.47 -13.65
C LYS A 388 26.00 -2.57 -13.80
N GLU A 389 24.95 -3.07 -14.45
CA GLU A 389 23.67 -2.34 -14.60
C GLU A 389 22.93 -2.26 -13.26
N GLN A 390 22.97 -3.32 -12.43
CA GLN A 390 22.41 -3.33 -11.08
C GLN A 390 23.12 -2.32 -10.18
N GLU A 391 24.46 -2.28 -10.19
CA GLU A 391 25.25 -1.27 -9.46
C GLU A 391 24.90 0.16 -9.89
N ALA A 392 24.80 0.38 -11.21
CA ALA A 392 24.39 1.68 -11.76
C ALA A 392 22.98 2.07 -11.32
N PHE A 393 22.05 1.11 -11.30
CA PHE A 393 20.69 1.30 -10.80
C PHE A 393 20.67 1.65 -9.31
N LEU A 394 21.42 0.93 -8.47
CA LEU A 394 21.53 1.21 -7.04
C LEU A 394 22.17 2.57 -6.76
N SER A 395 23.14 2.98 -7.59
CA SER A 395 23.71 4.33 -7.56
C SER A 395 22.67 5.40 -7.92
N MET A 396 21.86 5.18 -8.97
CA MET A 396 20.73 6.04 -9.31
C MET A 396 19.73 6.14 -8.15
N LEU A 397 19.34 5.01 -7.55
CA LEU A 397 18.40 4.96 -6.43
C LEU A 397 18.87 5.85 -5.26
N LYS A 398 20.16 5.90 -4.95
CA LYS A 398 20.70 6.77 -3.89
C LYS A 398 20.61 8.26 -4.22
N ALA A 399 20.81 8.64 -5.48
CA ALA A 399 21.01 10.03 -5.87
C ALA A 399 19.75 10.71 -6.43
N ILE A 400 18.83 9.96 -7.04
CA ILE A 400 17.71 10.51 -7.81
C ILE A 400 16.70 11.29 -6.95
N ARG A 401 16.58 10.95 -5.65
CA ARG A 401 15.75 11.66 -4.67
C ARG A 401 16.03 13.17 -4.68
N SER A 402 17.30 13.56 -4.67
CA SER A 402 17.72 14.96 -4.68
C SER A 402 17.63 15.58 -6.08
N ALA A 403 17.86 14.77 -7.13
CA ALA A 403 17.76 15.15 -8.54
C ALA A 403 16.31 15.35 -9.05
N GLY A 404 15.32 15.17 -8.16
CA GLY A 404 13.91 15.35 -8.47
C GLY A 404 13.27 14.15 -9.14
N GLY A 405 13.46 12.96 -8.59
CA GLY A 405 12.71 11.78 -9.00
C GLY A 405 12.45 10.78 -7.87
N THR A 406 11.42 9.97 -8.09
CA THR A 406 11.00 8.86 -7.23
C THR A 406 10.92 7.59 -8.05
N ILE A 407 11.53 6.51 -7.54
CA ILE A 407 11.35 5.16 -8.05
C ILE A 407 10.25 4.47 -7.24
N VAL A 408 9.29 3.87 -7.93
CA VAL A 408 8.27 2.99 -7.35
C VAL A 408 8.54 1.58 -7.83
N MET A 409 8.72 0.66 -6.88
CA MET A 409 9.00 -0.75 -7.13
C MET A 409 7.78 -1.57 -6.69
N SER A 410 7.08 -2.15 -7.66
CA SER A 410 5.95 -3.03 -7.40
C SER A 410 6.42 -4.48 -7.45
N LEU A 411 6.07 -5.29 -6.45
CA LEU A 411 6.51 -6.69 -6.32
C LEU A 411 5.43 -7.57 -5.69
N GLN A 412 5.33 -8.83 -6.09
CA GLN A 412 4.33 -9.75 -5.51
C GLN A 412 4.82 -10.41 -4.22
N ARG A 413 6.07 -10.82 -4.24
CA ARG A 413 6.84 -11.26 -3.07
C ARG A 413 8.18 -10.53 -3.13
N SER A 414 8.72 -10.21 -1.96
CA SER A 414 10.14 -9.88 -1.84
C SER A 414 10.72 -10.93 -0.93
N ASP A 415 11.55 -11.81 -1.47
CA ASP A 415 12.47 -12.61 -0.67
C ASP A 415 13.82 -11.87 -0.54
N TYR A 416 14.75 -12.44 0.23
CA TYR A 416 16.09 -11.85 0.45
C TYR A 416 16.94 -11.80 -0.83
N THR A 417 16.63 -12.63 -1.83
CA THR A 417 17.37 -12.73 -3.09
C THR A 417 16.94 -11.67 -4.11
N GLN A 418 15.68 -11.24 -4.08
CA GLN A 418 15.10 -10.36 -5.10
C GLN A 418 15.28 -8.86 -4.85
N MET A 419 15.68 -8.45 -3.65
CA MET A 419 15.82 -7.03 -3.32
C MET A 419 17.06 -6.75 -2.47
N PRO A 420 18.07 -6.04 -3.02
CA PRO A 420 19.29 -5.71 -2.28
C PRO A 420 19.00 -4.98 -0.97
N THR A 421 19.71 -5.33 0.10
CA THR A 421 19.57 -4.69 1.43
C THR A 421 19.68 -3.17 1.36
N LEU A 422 20.55 -2.68 0.48
CA LEU A 422 20.75 -1.27 0.20
C LEU A 422 19.49 -0.57 -0.34
N ALA A 423 18.72 -1.24 -1.21
CA ALA A 423 17.47 -0.72 -1.73
C ALA A 423 16.40 -0.69 -0.64
N ARG A 424 16.33 -1.72 0.20
CA ARG A 424 15.33 -1.85 1.28
C ARG A 424 15.36 -0.68 2.26
N GLY A 425 16.54 -0.21 2.63
CA GLY A 425 16.70 0.93 3.56
C GLY A 425 16.29 2.30 3.00
N GLN A 426 16.02 2.41 1.69
CA GLN A 426 15.68 3.68 1.02
C GLN A 426 14.18 3.78 0.65
N LEU A 427 13.40 2.72 0.89
CA LEU A 427 12.04 2.58 0.40
C LEU A 427 11.00 2.78 1.52
N ALA A 428 10.09 3.71 1.30
CA ALA A 428 8.79 3.71 1.97
C ALA A 428 8.05 2.40 1.64
N LYS A 429 7.19 1.95 2.56
CA LYS A 429 6.58 0.61 2.50
C LYS A 429 5.07 0.72 2.37
N MET A 430 4.53 0.24 1.25
CA MET A 430 3.10 0.03 1.06
C MET A 430 2.83 -1.46 0.88
N CYS A 431 2.23 -2.07 1.91
CA CYS A 431 2.00 -3.51 1.96
C CYS A 431 0.50 -3.80 1.87
N PHE A 432 0.08 -4.35 0.74
CA PHE A 432 -1.24 -4.94 0.54
C PHE A 432 -1.31 -6.32 1.20
N GLY A 433 -2.46 -6.98 1.12
CA GLY A 433 -2.58 -8.34 1.64
C GLY A 433 -1.57 -9.31 1.03
N VAL A 434 -1.03 -10.18 1.88
CA VAL A 434 -0.01 -11.18 1.57
C VAL A 434 -0.46 -12.55 2.11
N GLU A 435 0.22 -13.64 1.73
CA GLU A 435 -0.25 -14.98 2.08
C GLU A 435 0.08 -15.40 3.50
N ASN A 436 1.22 -14.96 4.03
CA ASN A 436 1.74 -15.41 5.32
C ASN A 436 2.56 -14.32 6.02
N SER A 437 2.90 -14.56 7.30
CA SER A 437 3.65 -13.60 8.12
C SER A 437 5.09 -13.37 7.67
N ALA A 438 5.71 -14.31 6.95
CA ALA A 438 7.04 -14.11 6.39
C ALA A 438 6.98 -13.10 5.25
N ASP A 439 6.03 -13.23 4.32
CA ASP A 439 5.80 -12.22 3.28
C ASP A 439 5.48 -10.85 3.88
N ALA A 440 4.72 -10.82 4.99
CA ALA A 440 4.40 -9.58 5.70
C ALA A 440 5.63 -8.85 6.23
N SER A 441 6.63 -9.57 6.78
CA SER A 441 7.84 -8.95 7.33
C SER A 441 8.72 -8.29 6.27
N PHE A 442 8.63 -8.71 5.00
CA PHE A 442 9.36 -8.04 3.91
C PHE A 442 8.61 -6.83 3.33
N GLY A 443 7.28 -6.91 3.30
CA GLY A 443 6.43 -5.85 2.78
C GLY A 443 6.26 -4.67 3.73
N LEU A 444 6.34 -4.91 5.04
CA LEU A 444 6.18 -3.91 6.10
C LEU A 444 7.53 -3.30 6.52
N SER A 445 7.51 -2.06 7.00
CA SER A 445 8.65 -1.49 7.72
C SER A 445 8.83 -2.13 9.09
N GLU A 446 10.02 -2.02 9.70
CA GLU A 446 10.27 -2.48 11.07
C GLU A 446 9.27 -1.86 12.05
N ARG A 447 9.02 -0.55 11.93
CA ARG A 447 8.04 0.17 12.76
C ARG A 447 6.63 -0.41 12.63
N GLN A 448 6.21 -0.79 11.42
CA GLN A 448 4.91 -1.44 11.20
C GLN A 448 4.85 -2.84 11.82
N GLN A 449 5.95 -3.60 11.75
CA GLN A 449 6.05 -4.92 12.36
C GLN A 449 5.97 -4.83 13.89
N ASP A 450 6.72 -3.90 14.48
CA ASP A 450 6.72 -3.63 15.93
C ASP A 450 5.33 -3.19 16.42
N ALA A 451 4.60 -2.42 15.60
CA ALA A 451 3.22 -2.02 15.88
C ALA A 451 2.19 -3.15 15.62
N GLY A 452 2.63 -4.36 15.25
CA GLY A 452 1.76 -5.52 15.07
C GLY A 452 0.86 -5.44 13.85
N CYS A 453 1.30 -4.82 12.75
CA CYS A 453 0.56 -4.82 11.48
C CYS A 453 0.51 -6.23 10.88
N ARG A 454 -0.68 -6.69 10.44
CA ARG A 454 -0.90 -8.07 9.99
C ARG A 454 -1.65 -8.16 8.64
N PRO A 455 -1.04 -7.75 7.51
CA PRO A 455 -1.68 -7.77 6.20
C PRO A 455 -2.09 -9.17 5.72
N GLU A 456 -1.48 -10.23 6.28
CA GLU A 456 -1.83 -11.61 5.99
C GLU A 456 -3.20 -12.04 6.56
N LEU A 457 -3.80 -11.26 7.46
CA LEU A 457 -5.14 -11.58 7.99
C LEU A 457 -6.25 -11.37 6.97
N TRP A 458 -6.01 -10.57 5.92
CA TRP A 458 -7.00 -10.31 4.89
C TRP A 458 -6.59 -10.77 3.49
N THR A 459 -5.33 -11.15 3.27
CA THR A 459 -4.83 -11.75 2.01
C THR A 459 -5.40 -11.02 0.77
N ASN A 460 -5.88 -11.76 -0.23
CA ASN A 460 -6.65 -11.21 -1.34
C ASN A 460 -8.18 -11.17 -1.08
N ALA A 461 -8.65 -11.55 0.11
CA ALA A 461 -10.07 -11.51 0.47
C ALA A 461 -10.61 -10.08 0.68
N GLN A 462 -9.73 -9.10 0.89
CA GLN A 462 -10.08 -7.67 0.94
C GLN A 462 -9.21 -6.85 -0.02
N PRO A 463 -9.45 -6.92 -1.34
CA PRO A 463 -8.63 -6.21 -2.32
C PRO A 463 -8.66 -4.69 -2.10
N GLY A 464 -7.47 -4.09 -2.18
CA GLY A 464 -7.26 -2.65 -1.98
C GLY A 464 -6.95 -2.26 -0.54
N MET A 465 -7.04 -3.18 0.43
CA MET A 465 -6.56 -2.98 1.80
C MET A 465 -5.04 -3.04 1.86
N ALA A 466 -4.43 -2.09 2.58
CA ALA A 466 -2.99 -2.02 2.75
C ALA A 466 -2.61 -1.26 4.02
N TYR A 467 -1.33 -1.38 4.40
CA TYR A 467 -0.65 -0.46 5.30
C TYR A 467 0.31 0.43 4.49
N LEU A 468 0.56 1.65 4.96
CA LEU A 468 1.52 2.58 4.34
C LEU A 468 2.37 3.25 5.40
N ASP A 469 3.68 3.09 5.27
CA ASP A 469 4.67 3.83 6.05
C ASP A 469 5.58 4.62 5.11
N ALA A 470 5.56 5.94 5.26
CA ALA A 470 6.40 6.84 4.48
C ALA A 470 6.69 8.11 5.28
N PRO A 471 7.78 8.85 4.98
CA PRO A 471 8.13 10.08 5.69
C PRO A 471 7.05 11.17 5.69
N SER A 472 6.13 11.14 4.71
CA SER A 472 5.04 12.12 4.60
C SER A 472 3.77 11.75 5.36
N ILE A 473 3.72 10.57 6.00
CA ILE A 473 2.56 10.07 6.74
C ILE A 473 2.60 10.57 8.18
N GLU A 474 1.46 11.06 8.67
CA GLU A 474 1.30 11.52 10.05
C GLU A 474 1.66 10.42 11.04
N GLU A 475 2.30 10.80 12.15
CA GLU A 475 2.69 9.89 13.20
C GLU A 475 1.49 9.10 13.75
N GLY A 476 1.68 7.81 14.00
CA GLY A 476 0.63 6.88 14.40
C GLY A 476 -0.28 6.34 13.28
N ARG A 477 -0.29 6.93 12.07
CA ARG A 477 -1.09 6.40 10.94
C ARG A 477 -0.47 5.19 10.26
N PHE A 478 0.86 5.01 10.37
CA PHE A 478 1.59 3.94 9.69
C PHE A 478 1.10 2.52 10.05
N ALA A 479 0.53 2.37 11.25
CA ALA A 479 -0.04 1.12 11.77
C ALA A 479 -1.56 1.01 11.55
N MET A 480 -2.20 2.04 10.98
CA MET A 480 -3.62 2.02 10.68
C MET A 480 -3.85 1.45 9.27
N PRO A 481 -4.74 0.47 9.09
CA PRO A 481 -5.11 0.01 7.77
C PRO A 481 -5.74 1.14 6.93
N MET A 482 -5.47 1.12 5.63
CA MET A 482 -6.12 1.97 4.63
C MET A 482 -6.78 1.12 3.54
N ARG A 483 -7.74 1.71 2.83
CA ARG A 483 -8.31 1.13 1.61
C ARG A 483 -8.19 2.08 0.43
N THR A 484 -7.48 1.64 -0.60
CA THR A 484 -7.41 2.32 -1.91
C THR A 484 -8.77 2.33 -2.59
N PHE A 485 -9.01 3.33 -3.45
CA PHE A 485 -10.28 3.41 -4.15
C PHE A 485 -10.34 2.44 -5.35
N ALA A 486 -11.55 2.05 -5.71
CA ALA A 486 -11.84 1.16 -6.83
C ALA A 486 -12.26 1.96 -8.08
N TRP A 487 -11.67 1.61 -9.22
CA TRP A 487 -11.90 2.24 -10.53
C TRP A 487 -13.10 1.68 -11.31
N GLY A 488 -13.57 0.48 -10.95
CA GLY A 488 -14.73 -0.15 -11.56
C GLY A 488 -15.55 -0.87 -10.50
N ILE A 489 -16.79 -0.44 -10.31
CA ILE A 489 -17.75 -1.10 -9.43
C ILE A 489 -19.01 -1.40 -10.24
N ASP A 490 -19.54 -2.61 -10.08
CA ASP A 490 -20.77 -3.06 -10.72
C ASP A 490 -22.02 -2.50 -10.00
N ALA A 491 -23.21 -2.85 -10.49
CA ALA A 491 -24.48 -2.42 -9.88
C ALA A 491 -24.71 -3.00 -8.48
N HIS A 492 -23.95 -4.04 -8.09
CA HIS A 492 -24.05 -4.74 -6.81
C HIS A 492 -22.99 -4.29 -5.80
N GLY A 493 -22.15 -3.31 -6.15
CA GLY A 493 -21.10 -2.80 -5.28
C GLY A 493 -19.84 -3.68 -5.25
N GLN A 494 -19.67 -4.57 -6.22
CA GLN A 494 -18.49 -5.43 -6.38
C GLN A 494 -17.54 -4.88 -7.44
N PHE A 495 -16.28 -5.27 -7.37
CA PHE A 495 -15.26 -4.82 -8.33
C PHE A 495 -15.49 -5.46 -9.71
N ASP A 496 -15.29 -4.68 -10.77
CA ASP A 496 -15.46 -5.08 -12.17
C ASP A 496 -14.24 -4.65 -13.00
N ASP A 497 -13.48 -5.62 -13.49
CA ASP A 497 -12.22 -5.42 -14.23
C ASP A 497 -12.41 -4.67 -15.56
N GLU A 498 -13.46 -4.99 -16.32
CA GLU A 498 -13.69 -4.40 -17.63
C GLU A 498 -14.03 -2.92 -17.49
N ARG A 499 -14.93 -2.61 -16.56
CA ARG A 499 -15.29 -1.23 -16.20
C ARG A 499 -14.10 -0.46 -15.67
N ALA A 500 -13.29 -1.08 -14.82
CA ALA A 500 -12.11 -0.44 -14.25
C ALA A 500 -11.12 -0.07 -15.36
N ASN A 501 -10.88 -0.98 -16.31
CA ASN A 501 -10.02 -0.72 -17.47
C ASN A 501 -10.57 0.40 -18.37
N GLU A 502 -11.86 0.38 -18.67
CA GLU A 502 -12.51 1.43 -19.47
C GLU A 502 -12.39 2.79 -18.80
N ALA A 503 -12.69 2.87 -17.50
CA ALA A 503 -12.57 4.09 -16.70
C ALA A 503 -11.13 4.63 -16.67
N MET A 504 -10.15 3.76 -16.46
CA MET A 504 -8.73 4.14 -16.43
C MET A 504 -8.23 4.61 -17.81
N ARG A 505 -8.63 3.96 -18.90
CA ARG A 505 -8.32 4.43 -20.28
C ARG A 505 -8.95 5.79 -20.58
N ALA A 506 -10.22 5.96 -20.23
CA ALA A 506 -10.94 7.22 -20.44
C ALA A 506 -10.31 8.35 -19.62
N TYR A 507 -9.85 8.06 -18.41
CA TYR A 507 -9.16 9.03 -17.56
C TYR A 507 -7.75 9.37 -18.07
N SER A 508 -6.94 8.37 -18.44
CA SER A 508 -5.58 8.59 -18.95
C SER A 508 -5.57 9.39 -20.26
N ALA A 509 -6.58 9.19 -21.12
CA ALA A 509 -6.75 9.96 -22.36
C ALA A 509 -7.02 11.47 -22.12
N GLN A 510 -7.52 11.86 -20.94
CA GLN A 510 -7.69 13.27 -20.57
C GLN A 510 -6.37 13.94 -20.17
N TRP A 511 -5.35 13.15 -19.82
CA TRP A 511 -4.06 13.61 -19.34
C TRP A 511 -2.90 13.02 -20.17
N PRO A 512 -2.90 13.19 -21.51
CA PRO A 512 -1.88 12.56 -22.34
C PRO A 512 -0.50 13.17 -22.05
N ALA A 513 0.53 12.32 -22.02
CA ALA A 513 1.91 12.75 -21.78
C ALA A 513 2.38 13.79 -22.80
N ALA A 514 1.95 13.63 -24.06
CA ALA A 514 2.27 14.55 -25.15
C ALA A 514 1.72 15.98 -24.96
N ALA A 515 0.71 16.18 -24.11
CA ALA A 515 0.18 17.50 -23.79
C ALA A 515 0.91 18.18 -22.62
N LYS A 516 1.77 17.46 -21.89
CA LYS A 516 2.52 18.04 -20.77
C LYS A 516 3.76 18.78 -21.26
N LYS A 517 3.97 19.97 -20.72
CA LYS A 517 5.21 20.70 -20.91
C LYS A 517 6.27 20.16 -19.96
N VAL A 518 7.33 19.59 -20.52
CA VAL A 518 8.48 19.07 -19.77
C VAL A 518 9.77 19.80 -20.15
N ASP A 519 10.79 19.69 -19.31
CA ASP A 519 12.14 20.19 -19.63
C ASP A 519 12.79 19.41 -20.79
N GLU A 520 13.80 20.02 -21.41
CA GLU A 520 14.46 19.51 -22.62
C GLU A 520 15.03 18.09 -22.45
N THR A 521 15.69 17.82 -21.31
CA THR A 521 16.23 16.49 -21.00
C THR A 521 15.10 15.46 -20.88
N THR A 522 14.02 15.81 -20.18
CA THR A 522 12.86 14.94 -20.03
C THR A 522 12.16 14.68 -21.37
N ALA A 523 12.04 15.69 -22.24
CA ALA A 523 11.46 15.54 -23.57
C ALA A 523 12.27 14.54 -24.42
N ALA A 524 13.60 14.67 -24.42
CA ALA A 524 14.50 13.77 -25.15
C ALA A 524 14.37 12.30 -24.69
N LEU A 525 14.19 12.09 -23.37
CA LEU A 525 14.03 10.75 -22.80
C LEU A 525 12.64 10.14 -23.03
N SER A 526 11.61 10.96 -23.23
CA SER A 526 10.22 10.50 -23.30
C SER A 526 9.97 9.65 -24.54
N ARG A 527 10.66 9.89 -25.67
CA ARG A 527 10.39 9.17 -26.95
C ARG A 527 8.90 9.17 -27.36
N LEU A 528 8.15 10.15 -26.88
CA LEU A 528 6.79 10.43 -27.37
C LEU A 528 6.97 10.86 -28.81
N ALA A 529 6.53 10.01 -29.74
CA ALA A 529 6.57 10.34 -31.16
C ALA A 529 5.89 11.71 -31.35
N GLU A 530 6.53 12.64 -32.05
CA GLU A 530 5.78 13.67 -32.77
C GLU A 530 4.69 12.96 -33.60
N ALA A 531 3.51 13.59 -33.70
CA ALA A 531 2.28 13.09 -34.32
C ALA A 531 2.44 11.95 -35.35
N PRO A 532 1.55 10.93 -35.33
CA PRO A 532 1.81 9.60 -35.88
C PRO A 532 2.30 9.66 -37.33
N THR A 533 3.58 9.35 -37.52
CA THR A 533 4.08 8.93 -38.82
C THR A 533 3.87 7.42 -38.89
N ALA A 534 3.00 7.00 -39.81
CA ALA A 534 2.63 5.64 -40.27
C ALA A 534 2.98 4.41 -39.39
N PRO A 535 2.05 3.46 -39.20
CA PRO A 535 2.24 2.28 -38.35
C PRO A 535 3.54 1.53 -38.69
N GLN A 536 4.39 1.32 -37.68
CA GLN A 536 5.58 0.48 -37.77
C GLN A 536 5.16 -0.94 -38.16
N GLN A 537 5.64 -1.38 -39.33
CA GLN A 537 5.25 -2.61 -39.99
C GLN A 537 5.90 -3.81 -39.30
N GLN A 538 5.09 -4.85 -39.07
CA GLN A 538 5.53 -6.18 -38.62
C GLN A 538 6.53 -6.76 -39.64
N PRO A 539 7.63 -7.42 -39.20
CA PRO A 539 8.68 -7.92 -40.09
C PRO A 539 8.13 -8.93 -41.12
N VAL A 540 8.53 -8.77 -42.39
CA VAL A 540 8.18 -9.66 -43.50
C VAL A 540 9.10 -10.89 -43.49
N ASP A 541 8.55 -12.07 -43.77
CA ASP A 541 9.32 -13.31 -43.91
C ASP A 541 10.44 -13.15 -44.96
N ARG A 542 11.67 -13.47 -44.56
CA ARG A 542 12.89 -13.28 -45.36
C ARG A 542 12.85 -14.12 -46.64
N ASP A 543 12.38 -15.35 -46.56
CA ASP A 543 12.33 -16.25 -47.72
C ASP A 543 11.30 -15.78 -48.74
N LEU A 544 10.18 -15.25 -48.24
CA LEU A 544 9.14 -14.64 -49.07
C LEU A 544 9.63 -13.36 -49.77
N LEU A 545 10.41 -12.53 -49.06
CA LEU A 545 10.99 -11.32 -49.62
C LEU A 545 12.00 -11.63 -50.73
N LEU A 546 12.87 -12.63 -50.53
CA LEU A 546 13.84 -13.06 -51.55
C LEU A 546 13.14 -13.59 -52.81
N GLN A 547 12.11 -14.42 -52.65
CA GLN A 547 11.29 -14.91 -53.77
C GLN A 547 10.59 -13.77 -54.53
N ALA A 548 10.11 -12.76 -53.80
CA ALA A 548 9.48 -11.59 -54.41
C ALA A 548 10.47 -10.73 -55.20
N VAL A 549 11.68 -10.53 -54.67
CA VAL A 549 12.76 -9.79 -55.33
C VAL A 549 13.19 -10.48 -56.61
N GLU A 550 13.43 -11.78 -56.57
CA GLU A 550 13.77 -12.58 -57.75
C GLU A 550 12.68 -12.47 -58.83
N LEU A 551 11.41 -12.61 -58.42
CA LEU A 551 10.28 -12.54 -59.33
C LEU A 551 10.13 -11.15 -59.98
N VAL A 552 10.24 -10.08 -59.21
CA VAL A 552 10.07 -8.70 -59.69
C VAL A 552 11.24 -8.27 -60.59
N VAL A 553 12.48 -8.57 -60.20
CA VAL A 553 13.67 -8.21 -60.98
C VAL A 553 13.75 -9.02 -62.27
N THR A 554 13.37 -10.30 -62.24
CA THR A 554 13.36 -11.13 -63.46
C THR A 554 12.22 -10.74 -64.41
N SER A 555 11.02 -10.47 -63.87
CA SER A 555 9.86 -10.11 -64.70
C SER A 555 9.82 -8.64 -65.12
N GLN A 556 10.65 -7.79 -64.50
CA GLN A 556 10.64 -6.33 -64.66
C GLN A 556 9.24 -5.73 -64.47
N TYR A 557 8.45 -6.35 -63.61
CA TYR A 557 7.07 -5.99 -63.35
C TYR A 557 6.80 -6.06 -61.85
N ALA A 558 6.37 -4.95 -61.24
CA ALA A 558 6.07 -4.87 -59.81
C ALA A 558 4.64 -4.37 -59.58
N SER A 559 3.79 -5.21 -58.98
CA SER A 559 2.49 -4.78 -58.44
C SER A 559 2.04 -5.72 -57.30
N PRO A 560 1.34 -5.22 -56.26
CA PRO A 560 0.84 -6.08 -55.17
C PRO A 560 -0.05 -7.21 -55.68
N ALA A 561 -0.89 -6.95 -56.70
CA ALA A 561 -1.75 -7.97 -57.31
C ALA A 561 -0.95 -9.08 -58.02
N MET A 562 0.21 -8.76 -58.60
CA MET A 562 1.07 -9.77 -59.22
C MET A 562 1.72 -10.65 -58.16
N LEU A 563 2.28 -10.05 -57.10
CA LEU A 563 2.88 -10.80 -55.98
C LEU A 563 1.85 -11.70 -55.30
N GLN A 564 0.65 -11.19 -55.03
CA GLN A 564 -0.46 -11.96 -54.48
C GLN A 564 -0.75 -13.22 -55.32
N ARG A 565 -0.85 -13.07 -56.64
CA ARG A 565 -1.19 -14.18 -57.55
C ARG A 565 -0.04 -15.16 -57.75
N LYS A 566 1.20 -14.68 -57.82
CA LYS A 566 2.38 -15.49 -58.16
C LYS A 566 3.01 -16.18 -56.95
N LEU A 567 3.00 -15.51 -55.79
CA LEU A 567 3.50 -16.07 -54.52
C LEU A 567 2.38 -16.69 -53.66
N ARG A 568 1.12 -16.60 -54.10
CA ARG A 568 -0.07 -17.14 -53.41
C ARG A 568 -0.23 -16.65 -51.95
N ILE A 569 0.11 -15.39 -51.72
CA ILE A 569 0.01 -14.71 -50.42
C ILE A 569 -1.22 -13.81 -50.33
N GLY A 570 -1.57 -13.32 -49.14
CA GLY A 570 -2.65 -12.35 -48.96
C GLY A 570 -2.34 -10.98 -49.60
N TYR A 571 -3.37 -10.20 -49.95
CA TYR A 571 -3.16 -8.88 -50.58
C TYR A 571 -2.43 -7.88 -49.68
N GLU A 572 -2.75 -7.88 -48.38
CA GLU A 572 -2.05 -7.06 -47.38
C GLU A 572 -0.59 -7.48 -47.20
N GLU A 573 -0.30 -8.78 -47.32
CA GLU A 573 1.06 -9.31 -47.27
C GLU A 573 1.85 -8.96 -48.52
N ALA A 574 1.23 -9.02 -49.70
CA ALA A 574 1.82 -8.56 -50.94
C ALA A 574 2.14 -7.06 -50.91
N LYS A 575 1.31 -6.23 -50.27
CA LYS A 575 1.60 -4.80 -50.02
C LYS A 575 2.77 -4.61 -49.08
N ARG A 576 2.88 -5.39 -48.00
CA ARG A 576 4.02 -5.34 -47.07
C ARG A 576 5.32 -5.71 -47.76
N VAL A 577 5.33 -6.81 -48.52
CA VAL A 577 6.49 -7.23 -49.33
C VAL A 577 6.88 -6.12 -50.33
N MET A 578 5.90 -5.49 -50.99
CA MET A 578 6.16 -4.38 -51.91
C MET A 578 6.79 -3.16 -51.21
N ASN A 579 6.31 -2.81 -50.01
CA ASN A 579 6.87 -1.71 -49.22
C ASN A 579 8.31 -2.02 -48.75
N ALA A 580 8.58 -3.26 -48.35
CA ALA A 580 9.93 -3.71 -47.98
C ALA A 580 10.91 -3.62 -49.17
N MET A 581 10.46 -4.02 -50.37
CA MET A 581 11.26 -3.86 -51.59
C MET A 581 11.47 -2.40 -51.99
N GLN A 582 10.50 -1.51 -51.70
CA GLN A 582 10.63 -0.07 -51.93
C GLN A 582 11.66 0.55 -50.96
N GLN A 583 11.63 0.15 -49.69
CA GLN A 583 12.62 0.56 -48.68
C GLN A 583 14.03 0.07 -49.03
N GLY A 584 14.15 -1.15 -49.58
CA GLY A 584 15.40 -1.69 -50.10
C GLY A 584 15.88 -1.07 -51.43
N GLY A 585 15.14 -0.09 -51.98
CA GLY A 585 15.48 0.59 -53.23
C GLY A 585 15.29 -0.23 -54.51
N ILE A 586 14.72 -1.44 -54.42
CA ILE A 586 14.55 -2.39 -55.53
C ILE A 586 13.40 -1.97 -56.46
N VAL A 587 12.36 -1.35 -55.89
CA VAL A 587 11.23 -0.78 -56.62
C VAL A 587 10.97 0.67 -56.22
N GLY A 588 10.46 1.47 -57.14
CA GLY A 588 10.03 2.84 -56.90
C GLY A 588 8.67 2.93 -56.20
N SER A 589 8.18 4.16 -56.01
CA SER A 589 6.86 4.41 -55.43
C SER A 589 5.73 3.87 -56.30
N LEU A 590 4.65 3.42 -55.67
CA LEU A 590 3.45 2.95 -56.36
C LEU A 590 2.81 4.09 -57.18
N ARG A 591 2.61 3.87 -58.48
CA ARG A 591 1.94 4.79 -59.39
C ARG A 591 0.42 4.63 -59.33
N GLU A 592 -0.30 5.62 -59.87
CA GLU A 592 -1.77 5.61 -59.96
C GLU A 592 -2.35 4.41 -60.75
N ASP A 593 -1.54 3.80 -61.64
CA ASP A 593 -1.90 2.59 -62.39
C ASP A 593 -1.72 1.28 -61.60
N GLY A 594 -1.35 1.37 -60.32
CA GLY A 594 -1.17 0.23 -59.41
C GLY A 594 0.14 -0.53 -59.62
N ARG A 595 1.12 0.06 -60.32
CA ARG A 595 2.44 -0.54 -60.60
C ARG A 595 3.56 0.28 -59.96
N CYS A 596 4.66 -0.39 -59.65
CA CYS A 596 5.91 0.25 -59.25
C CYS A 596 6.93 0.16 -60.38
N GLU A 597 7.78 1.18 -60.52
CA GLU A 597 8.97 1.10 -61.37
C GLU A 597 9.99 0.13 -60.74
N VAL A 598 10.64 -0.71 -61.54
CA VAL A 598 11.67 -1.63 -61.05
C VAL A 598 13.03 -0.98 -61.27
N ASN A 599 13.71 -0.63 -60.18
CA ASN A 599 14.95 0.15 -60.23
C ASN A 599 16.18 -0.72 -60.58
N VAL A 600 16.05 -2.05 -60.48
CA VAL A 600 17.14 -3.00 -60.71
C VAL A 600 16.90 -3.73 -62.04
N PRO A 601 17.83 -3.66 -63.01
CA PRO A 601 17.73 -4.41 -64.26
C PRO A 601 17.96 -5.92 -64.02
N PRO A 602 17.55 -6.83 -64.94
CA PRO A 602 17.65 -8.27 -64.74
C PRO A 602 19.07 -8.77 -64.43
N GLY A 603 20.11 -8.12 -64.98
CA GLY A 603 21.51 -8.44 -64.70
C GLY A 603 22.01 -8.02 -63.30
N GLY A 604 21.23 -7.22 -62.56
CA GLY A 604 21.54 -6.74 -61.21
C GLY A 604 20.93 -7.57 -60.08
N LEU A 605 20.29 -8.71 -60.41
CA LEU A 605 19.65 -9.59 -59.43
C LEU A 605 20.59 -10.07 -58.29
N PRO A 606 21.86 -10.46 -58.54
CA PRO A 606 22.77 -10.86 -57.46
C PRO A 606 23.02 -9.74 -56.45
N LEU A 607 23.11 -8.49 -56.92
CA LEU A 607 23.30 -7.32 -56.09
C LEU A 607 22.04 -7.00 -55.27
N ALA A 608 20.85 -7.08 -55.89
CA ALA A 608 19.58 -6.88 -55.17
C ALA A 608 19.32 -7.94 -54.10
N LEU A 609 19.69 -9.21 -54.35
CA LEU A 609 19.62 -10.26 -53.34
C LEU A 609 20.64 -10.03 -52.23
N ALA A 610 21.87 -9.61 -52.54
CA ALA A 610 22.88 -9.27 -51.53
C ALA A 610 22.45 -8.10 -50.63
N MET A 611 21.83 -7.06 -51.20
CA MET A 611 21.27 -5.93 -50.45
C MET A 611 20.17 -6.34 -49.46
N VAL A 612 19.42 -7.40 -49.77
CA VAL A 612 18.36 -7.95 -48.91
C VAL A 612 18.90 -8.99 -47.92
N LEU A 613 19.99 -9.68 -48.28
CA LEU A 613 20.61 -10.72 -47.44
C LEU A 613 21.49 -10.16 -46.32
N GLY A 614 22.01 -8.93 -46.46
CA GLY A 614 22.84 -8.25 -45.45
C GLY A 614 24.19 -8.95 -45.25
N ASP A 615 25.17 -8.63 -46.10
CA ASP A 615 26.54 -9.14 -45.96
C ASP A 615 27.32 -8.32 -44.90
N PRO A 616 27.81 -8.93 -43.81
CA PRO A 616 28.48 -8.25 -42.70
C PRO A 616 29.95 -7.83 -42.96
N ASP A 617 30.53 -8.06 -44.14
CA ASP A 617 31.95 -7.73 -44.40
C ASP A 617 32.19 -6.32 -44.99
N THR A 618 31.56 -5.31 -44.40
CA THR A 618 32.07 -3.92 -44.47
C THR A 618 32.11 -3.27 -43.08
N GLY A 619 33.06 -3.75 -42.28
CA GLY A 619 33.87 -2.91 -41.38
C GLY A 619 33.22 -2.41 -40.09
N SER A 620 33.18 -3.26 -39.07
CA SER A 620 33.82 -3.01 -37.76
C SER A 620 33.48 -4.14 -36.79
N ILE A 621 34.48 -4.94 -36.47
CA ILE A 621 34.50 -5.89 -35.36
C ILE A 621 34.84 -5.08 -34.10
N ASP A 622 33.96 -5.05 -33.10
CA ASP A 622 34.34 -5.52 -31.77
C ASP A 622 33.14 -6.08 -31.01
N ALA A 623 33.40 -7.24 -30.43
CA ALA A 623 32.49 -8.12 -29.72
C ALA A 623 32.73 -8.00 -28.22
N GLY A 624 31.73 -8.35 -27.41
CA GLY A 624 31.95 -8.44 -25.97
C GLY A 624 30.71 -8.77 -25.16
N GLN A 625 30.00 -9.84 -25.53
CA GLN A 625 29.14 -10.57 -24.60
C GLN A 625 29.98 -11.64 -23.91
N ASN A 626 29.97 -11.68 -22.58
CA ASN A 626 30.29 -12.88 -21.83
C ASN A 626 29.53 -12.87 -20.51
N ASP A 627 28.75 -13.92 -20.32
CA ASP A 627 28.05 -14.29 -19.08
C ASP A 627 29.04 -14.89 -18.08
N GLU A 628 28.90 -14.56 -16.80
CA GLU A 628 29.39 -15.39 -15.68
C GLU A 628 28.34 -15.42 -14.56
N GLU A 629 28.05 -16.65 -14.13
CA GLU A 629 27.10 -17.06 -13.08
C GLU A 629 27.70 -16.90 -11.67
N ASP A 630 26.75 -16.87 -10.73
CA ASP A 630 26.78 -16.83 -9.26
C ASP A 630 28.04 -17.34 -8.53
N VAL A 631 28.49 -16.50 -7.59
CA VAL A 631 29.43 -16.84 -6.51
C VAL A 631 28.60 -17.06 -5.24
N GLU A 632 28.55 -18.31 -4.74
CA GLU A 632 28.07 -18.57 -3.39
C GLU A 632 29.06 -18.07 -2.33
N ASP A 633 28.50 -17.65 -1.20
CA ASP A 633 29.14 -17.01 -0.05
C ASP A 633 30.38 -17.76 0.48
N VAL A 634 31.57 -17.17 0.27
CA VAL A 634 32.88 -17.69 0.71
C VAL A 634 33.28 -17.16 2.10
N ALA A 635 32.34 -16.65 2.90
CA ALA A 635 32.66 -16.14 4.24
C ALA A 635 33.19 -17.22 5.21
N SER A 636 32.94 -18.51 4.94
CA SER A 636 33.40 -19.61 5.78
C SER A 636 34.83 -20.10 5.48
N GLU A 637 35.42 -19.78 4.32
CA GLU A 637 36.78 -20.23 3.95
C GLU A 637 37.89 -19.32 4.52
N TYR A 638 37.57 -18.07 4.87
CA TYR A 638 38.56 -17.05 5.30
C TYR A 638 38.53 -16.72 6.81
N LEU A 639 37.68 -17.37 7.61
CA LEU A 639 37.64 -17.21 9.08
C LEU A 639 38.68 -18.05 9.83
N HIS A 640 39.76 -18.47 9.15
CA HIS A 640 40.85 -19.25 9.72
C HIS A 640 42.22 -18.65 9.41
N THR A 641 42.36 -17.34 9.58
CA THR A 641 43.68 -16.73 9.80
C THR A 641 43.81 -16.40 11.27
N ASP A 642 44.83 -16.95 11.93
CA ASP A 642 45.30 -16.40 13.19
C ASP A 642 45.65 -14.93 12.94
N ASP A 643 45.08 -14.04 13.75
CA ASP A 643 45.36 -12.60 13.74
C ASP A 643 46.89 -12.38 13.74
N PRO A 644 47.46 -11.69 12.73
CA PRO A 644 48.91 -11.51 12.63
C PRO A 644 49.50 -10.64 13.74
N ASP A 645 48.70 -10.03 14.63
CA ASP A 645 49.20 -9.35 15.84
C ASP A 645 48.28 -9.52 17.06
N PRO A 646 48.48 -10.55 17.91
CA PRO A 646 47.61 -10.85 19.05
C PRO A 646 47.70 -9.82 20.21
N GLY A 647 48.43 -8.71 20.04
CA GLY A 647 48.57 -7.65 21.03
C GLY A 647 47.65 -6.44 20.84
N VAL A 648 46.96 -6.32 19.70
CA VAL A 648 46.10 -5.16 19.40
C VAL A 648 44.67 -5.46 19.81
N GLN A 649 44.27 -4.99 20.99
CA GLN A 649 42.86 -4.92 21.38
C GLN A 649 42.32 -3.55 20.95
N ALA A 650 41.50 -3.55 19.90
CA ALA A 650 40.70 -2.39 19.54
C ALA A 650 39.32 -2.51 20.20
N ASP A 651 38.91 -1.51 20.97
CA ASP A 651 37.54 -1.38 21.49
C ASP A 651 36.65 -0.70 20.45
N ILE A 652 35.32 -0.84 20.57
CA ILE A 652 34.34 -0.26 19.64
C ILE A 652 34.42 1.27 19.57
N ASP A 653 35.03 1.88 20.60
CA ASP A 653 35.16 3.32 20.79
C ASP A 653 36.57 3.86 20.43
N ASP A 654 37.48 3.03 19.89
CA ASP A 654 38.80 3.50 19.48
C ASP A 654 38.70 4.35 18.19
N GLU A 655 39.17 5.59 18.26
CA GLU A 655 39.19 6.51 17.11
C GLU A 655 40.08 5.95 15.99
N ILE A 656 39.48 5.71 14.81
CA ILE A 656 40.22 5.39 13.59
C ILE A 656 40.99 6.65 13.18
N PRO A 657 42.34 6.62 13.14
CA PRO A 657 43.10 7.78 12.72
C PRO A 657 42.80 8.10 11.25
N ASP A 658 42.53 9.38 10.97
CA ASP A 658 42.41 9.89 9.61
C ASP A 658 43.72 9.63 8.85
N LEU A 659 43.61 9.09 7.63
CA LEU A 659 44.76 8.92 6.74
C LEU A 659 45.33 10.30 6.40
N GLU A 660 46.64 10.49 6.56
CA GLU A 660 47.30 11.76 6.19
C GLU A 660 47.07 12.08 4.71
N GLU A 661 46.66 13.33 4.45
CA GLU A 661 46.34 13.85 3.11
C GLU A 661 47.63 13.92 2.26
N GLY A 662 47.97 12.82 1.57
CA GLY A 662 49.18 12.77 0.76
C GLY A 662 49.61 11.41 0.23
N ASP A 663 49.01 10.30 0.68
CA ASP A 663 49.40 8.99 0.14
C ASP A 663 48.93 8.82 -1.32
N PRO A 664 49.83 8.39 -2.23
CA PRO A 664 49.45 8.14 -3.61
C PRO A 664 48.40 7.02 -3.67
N PRO A 665 47.46 7.07 -4.62
CA PRO A 665 46.45 6.02 -4.76
C PRO A 665 47.13 4.66 -4.87
N LEU A 666 46.58 3.66 -4.18
CA LEU A 666 46.99 2.27 -4.31
C LEU A 666 46.93 1.88 -5.80
N THR A 667 48.08 1.86 -6.45
CA THR A 667 48.21 1.41 -7.84
C THR A 667 48.34 -0.10 -7.82
N PHE A 668 47.24 -0.80 -8.10
CA PHE A 668 47.29 -2.22 -8.42
C PHE A 668 48.01 -2.38 -9.76
N ALA A 669 49.23 -2.90 -9.74
CA ALA A 669 49.93 -3.26 -10.96
C ALA A 669 49.07 -4.29 -11.71
N ALA A 670 48.70 -3.99 -12.95
CA ALA A 670 48.01 -4.97 -13.80
C ALA A 670 48.90 -6.22 -13.92
N PRO A 671 48.37 -7.44 -13.71
CA PRO A 671 49.17 -8.65 -13.81
C PRO A 671 49.79 -8.76 -15.21
N ALA A 672 51.09 -9.06 -15.21
CA ALA A 672 51.87 -9.27 -16.41
C ALA A 672 51.35 -10.52 -17.15
N GLN A 673 51.03 -10.34 -18.44
CA GLN A 673 50.56 -11.36 -19.40
C GLN A 673 49.16 -11.93 -19.15
N ARG A 674 48.19 -11.44 -19.92
CA ARG A 674 46.89 -12.10 -20.12
C ARG A 674 47.08 -13.34 -20.98
N MET A 675 46.68 -14.51 -20.49
CA MET A 675 46.65 -15.73 -21.30
C MET A 675 45.53 -15.60 -22.35
N THR A 676 45.79 -16.10 -23.56
CA THR A 676 44.75 -16.26 -24.59
C THR A 676 43.75 -17.35 -24.19
N ALA A 677 42.57 -17.38 -24.81
CA ALA A 677 41.53 -18.37 -24.48
C ALA A 677 42.00 -19.82 -24.67
N GLU A 678 42.82 -20.08 -25.68
CA GLU A 678 43.41 -21.40 -25.95
C GLU A 678 44.43 -21.80 -24.87
N GLU A 679 45.27 -20.85 -24.42
CA GLU A 679 46.24 -21.09 -23.35
C GLU A 679 45.56 -21.38 -22.00
N ARG A 680 44.45 -20.69 -21.70
CA ARG A 680 43.64 -20.95 -20.49
C ARG A 680 43.02 -22.34 -20.52
N GLY A 681 42.44 -22.73 -21.66
CA GLY A 681 41.89 -24.07 -21.85
C GLY A 681 42.95 -25.17 -21.70
N ALA A 682 44.13 -24.97 -22.27
CA ALA A 682 45.25 -25.91 -22.14
C ALA A 682 45.76 -26.04 -20.70
N ALA A 683 45.86 -24.93 -19.96
CA ALA A 683 46.28 -24.94 -18.56
C ALA A 683 45.28 -25.67 -17.65
N LEU A 684 43.98 -25.44 -17.84
CA LEU A 684 42.92 -26.15 -17.12
C LEU A 684 42.96 -27.65 -17.41
N MET A 685 43.02 -28.05 -18.69
CA MET A 685 43.08 -29.47 -19.08
C MET A 685 44.33 -30.17 -18.53
N LYS A 686 45.48 -29.50 -18.57
CA LYS A 686 46.72 -30.02 -17.98
C LYS A 686 46.56 -30.28 -16.48
N ARG A 687 45.93 -29.37 -15.75
CA ARG A 687 45.69 -29.54 -14.31
C ARG A 687 44.76 -30.71 -14.01
N LEU A 688 43.70 -30.88 -14.79
CA LEU A 688 42.77 -32.01 -14.64
C LEU A 688 43.47 -33.35 -14.94
N GLN A 689 44.34 -33.39 -15.96
CA GLN A 689 45.16 -34.55 -16.27
C GLN A 689 46.17 -34.87 -15.17
N GLU A 690 46.82 -33.85 -14.58
CA GLU A 690 47.74 -34.04 -13.44
C GLU A 690 47.01 -34.65 -12.22
N LEU A 691 45.78 -34.19 -11.92
CA LEU A 691 44.96 -34.77 -10.86
C LEU A 691 44.60 -36.23 -11.17
N TRP A 692 44.21 -36.52 -12.41
CA TRP A 692 43.90 -37.87 -12.86
C TRP A 692 45.08 -38.84 -12.78
N ASP A 693 46.22 -38.39 -13.29
CA ASP A 693 47.48 -39.13 -13.33
C ASP A 693 48.03 -39.33 -11.91
N GLY A 694 47.72 -38.40 -10.98
CA GLY A 694 47.93 -38.52 -9.54
C GLY A 694 46.96 -39.47 -8.81
N GLY A 695 46.03 -40.10 -9.53
CA GLY A 695 45.10 -41.11 -9.00
C GLY A 695 43.73 -40.58 -8.58
N ALA A 696 43.45 -39.27 -8.72
CA ALA A 696 42.14 -38.72 -8.41
C ALA A 696 41.09 -39.23 -9.42
N ARG A 697 39.91 -39.60 -8.94
CA ARG A 697 38.75 -39.98 -9.76
C ARG A 697 37.57 -39.01 -9.64
N ASP A 698 37.73 -38.02 -8.78
CA ASP A 698 36.86 -36.89 -8.59
C ASP A 698 37.71 -35.70 -8.11
N PHE A 699 37.19 -34.49 -8.22
CA PHE A 699 37.86 -33.30 -7.70
C PHE A 699 36.86 -32.22 -7.27
N SER A 700 37.29 -31.35 -6.36
CA SER A 700 36.57 -30.18 -5.89
C SER A 700 37.18 -28.89 -6.43
N SER A 701 36.49 -27.77 -6.25
CA SER A 701 37.01 -26.44 -6.61
C SER A 701 38.33 -26.09 -5.90
N GLY A 702 38.55 -26.60 -4.68
CA GLY A 702 39.79 -26.41 -3.92
C GLY A 702 41.01 -27.07 -4.56
N ASP A 703 40.83 -28.18 -5.28
CA ASP A 703 41.92 -28.90 -5.96
C ASP A 703 42.51 -28.12 -7.15
N LEU A 704 41.79 -27.10 -7.61
CA LEU A 704 42.18 -26.16 -8.67
C LEU A 704 42.86 -24.90 -8.15
N LYS A 705 43.12 -24.80 -6.83
CA LYS A 705 43.80 -23.65 -6.21
C LYS A 705 45.07 -23.18 -6.94
N PRO A 706 45.96 -24.09 -7.41
CA PRO A 706 47.15 -23.68 -8.16
C PRO A 706 46.85 -22.93 -9.46
N LEU A 707 45.70 -23.16 -10.11
CA LEU A 707 45.33 -22.39 -11.29
C LEU A 707 45.02 -20.93 -10.94
N TRP A 708 44.35 -20.68 -9.82
CA TRP A 708 44.02 -19.32 -9.37
C TRP A 708 45.26 -18.53 -8.97
N GLU A 709 46.27 -19.20 -8.43
CA GLU A 709 47.49 -18.57 -7.93
C GLU A 709 48.53 -18.32 -9.05
N THR A 710 48.43 -19.06 -10.16
CA THR A 710 49.46 -19.04 -11.22
C THR A 710 48.95 -18.51 -12.57
N THR A 711 47.65 -18.24 -12.72
CA THR A 711 47.04 -17.82 -13.99
C THR A 711 46.08 -16.65 -13.80
N ASP A 712 45.65 -16.03 -14.91
CA ASP A 712 44.66 -14.93 -14.93
C ASP A 712 43.20 -15.41 -15.04
N MET A 713 42.94 -16.69 -14.76
CA MET A 713 41.61 -17.30 -14.89
C MET A 713 40.71 -16.92 -13.71
N SER A 714 39.51 -16.38 -13.99
CA SER A 714 38.47 -16.20 -12.96
C SER A 714 37.92 -17.56 -12.53
N ARG A 715 37.47 -17.66 -11.27
CA ARG A 715 36.83 -18.88 -10.76
C ARG A 715 35.56 -19.22 -11.54
N SER A 716 34.77 -18.21 -11.90
CA SER A 716 33.53 -18.41 -12.66
C SER A 716 33.79 -18.86 -14.10
N TRP A 717 34.85 -18.37 -14.76
CA TRP A 717 35.26 -18.84 -16.10
C TRP A 717 35.56 -20.35 -16.11
N VAL A 718 36.31 -20.82 -15.11
CA VAL A 718 36.64 -22.24 -14.99
C VAL A 718 35.40 -23.05 -14.65
N GLN A 719 34.53 -22.62 -13.74
CA GLN A 719 33.28 -23.34 -13.44
C GLN A 719 32.39 -23.49 -14.67
N LYS A 720 32.25 -22.44 -15.47
CA LYS A 720 31.53 -22.48 -16.75
C LYS A 720 32.17 -23.44 -17.74
N THR A 721 33.50 -23.51 -17.76
CA THR A 721 34.26 -24.41 -18.63
C THR A 721 34.16 -25.88 -18.17
N LEU A 722 34.17 -26.15 -16.86
CA LEU A 722 33.96 -27.49 -16.30
C LEU A 722 32.56 -28.02 -16.62
N ARG A 723 31.53 -27.19 -16.53
CA ARG A 723 30.17 -27.54 -16.98
C ARG A 723 30.13 -27.92 -18.45
N LYS A 724 30.76 -27.12 -19.33
CA LYS A 724 30.86 -27.44 -20.77
C LYS A 724 31.62 -28.76 -21.03
N LEU A 725 32.67 -29.05 -20.26
CA LEU A 725 33.41 -30.31 -20.38
C LEU A 725 32.57 -31.51 -19.91
N ALA A 726 31.75 -31.34 -18.87
CA ALA A 726 30.80 -32.36 -18.43
C ALA A 726 29.69 -32.59 -19.48
N GLU A 727 29.12 -31.53 -20.05
CA GLU A 727 28.14 -31.63 -21.15
C GLU A 727 28.72 -32.29 -22.41
N ALA A 728 30.00 -32.06 -22.69
CA ALA A 728 30.73 -32.69 -23.78
C ALA A 728 31.19 -34.14 -23.48
N ASN A 729 30.80 -34.72 -22.33
CA ASN A 729 31.24 -36.03 -21.83
C ASN A 729 32.77 -36.20 -21.69
N VAL A 730 33.51 -35.09 -21.57
CA VAL A 730 34.95 -35.11 -21.22
C VAL A 730 35.14 -35.32 -19.71
N LEU A 731 34.14 -34.90 -18.92
CA LEU A 731 34.00 -35.21 -17.48
C LEU A 731 32.75 -36.06 -17.25
N GLY A 732 32.71 -36.82 -16.15
CA GLY A 732 31.61 -37.73 -15.82
C GLY A 732 30.39 -37.07 -15.16
N GLY A 733 30.29 -35.74 -15.20
CA GLY A 733 29.24 -34.97 -14.52
C GLY A 733 29.66 -34.41 -13.15
N TYR A 734 28.70 -33.78 -12.48
CA TYR A 734 28.85 -33.21 -11.13
C TYR A 734 27.98 -33.99 -10.14
N ASP A 735 28.56 -34.38 -9.01
CA ASP A 735 27.86 -35.04 -7.89
C ASP A 735 27.41 -33.98 -6.89
N ASP A 736 26.11 -33.69 -6.87
CA ASP A 736 25.50 -32.69 -6.00
C ASP A 736 25.56 -33.06 -4.51
N GLU A 737 25.58 -34.35 -4.15
CA GLU A 737 25.66 -34.79 -2.75
C GLU A 737 27.09 -34.68 -2.21
N ALA A 738 28.09 -35.00 -3.03
CA ALA A 738 29.50 -34.92 -2.67
C ALA A 738 30.14 -33.55 -2.95
N GLN A 739 29.46 -32.68 -3.71
CA GLN A 739 29.95 -31.38 -4.19
C GLN A 739 31.25 -31.47 -5.00
N ARG A 740 31.35 -32.50 -5.87
CA ARG A 740 32.58 -32.84 -6.62
C ARG A 740 32.29 -33.17 -8.08
N TYR A 741 33.22 -32.83 -8.97
CA TYR A 741 33.18 -33.27 -10.37
C TYR A 741 33.76 -34.67 -10.51
N LEU A 742 33.07 -35.53 -11.24
CA LEU A 742 33.52 -36.90 -11.51
C LEU A 742 34.43 -36.93 -12.74
N MET A 743 35.50 -37.71 -12.62
CA MET A 743 36.37 -38.06 -13.73
C MET A 743 36.30 -39.61 -13.83
N PRO A 744 35.59 -40.20 -14.79
CA PRO A 744 35.58 -41.66 -14.96
C PRO A 744 36.69 -42.12 -15.91
N GLU A 745 37.11 -41.23 -16.81
CA GLU A 745 38.17 -41.41 -17.79
C GLU A 745 39.16 -40.25 -17.72
N ARG A 746 40.36 -40.45 -18.29
CA ARG A 746 41.37 -39.40 -18.37
C ARG A 746 40.83 -38.28 -19.29
N PRO A 747 40.72 -37.02 -18.83
CA PRO A 747 40.13 -35.96 -19.63
C PRO A 747 41.04 -35.61 -20.81
N GLU A 748 40.60 -35.94 -22.03
CA GLU A 748 41.27 -35.64 -23.30
C GLU A 748 40.32 -34.88 -24.22
N LEU A 749 40.83 -33.87 -24.92
CA LEU A 749 40.09 -33.17 -25.98
C LEU A 749 40.31 -33.94 -27.29
N SER A 750 39.22 -34.29 -27.97
CA SER A 750 39.25 -34.92 -29.31
C SER A 750 39.41 -33.92 -30.43
#